data_AF-A0A925RCQ2-F1
#
_entry.id   AF-A0A925RCQ2-F1
#
_cell.length_a   1.000
_cell.length_b   1.000
_cell.length_c   1.000
_cell.angle_alpha   90.00
_cell.angle_beta   90.00
_cell.angle_gamma   90.00
#
_symmetry.space_group_name_H-M   'P 1'
#
loop_
_entity.id
_entity.type
_entity.pdbx_description
1 polymer ?
#
loop_
_entity_poly.entity_id
_entity_poly.type
_entity_poly.pdbx_seq_one_letter_code
_entity_poly.pdbx_strand_id
1 'polypeptide(L)'
;NFADAYQIDKEGKSAYDINSDNGTIQMVSADLSKRETVCTGIRFPVAMAFNREGDLFCTEQEGATWLPNGNPLDELLHIPLDGSGPNNKPSTKRHFGFPPRHPRHNPDVIDEPSTFDYAPQHQSTCGMVFNEPVNGGPVFGPESWAGDAIVCGESRGKLWRTKLVRTPSGYVATSQLFACLQMLTVDACVAPDGDLIVACHSGPPDWGTGPTGIGKLFRIQMEQPEAARPVATWAEGPQEIRIAFDHPLDVTELRQLTERIRIEHGEYVRAGDRFENLMPPYAAVQAQLIKPRFALPVTGTSVTSDMRTLIINTAPMRSNDYFAVTVPMQSELDVDFALHGVEARWTPAKGNPTPAWSGWLPHADLTVAKAMLAASAGHEALWTALEQPGTLTLRSKLNLHNILRPAIQPGASIDYEWPAEEAIVTFGSDHGIVLQASRATDASQPVTEIAVVCDQSNVEWQLATFRTSADVTDPVDVVVAMRTGDGTIPRLTASVQTNEDSSLRPLQLHRFLLPWVDVNTKSDSTTFAEFPKIAELEGGSWARGRKVFRSEAASCYKCHSVGSGGARIGPDLVNLVHRDFASVMRDVANPSFGINPDYIGHVIALNDGRVLTGVLQTDGDQLLLGDEKGTVTKLSKSDIESMAASKT
;
A
#
# COMPACT_ATOMS: atom_id res chain seq x y z
N ASN A 1 -0.61 -12.03 -29.85
CA ASN A 1 0.65 -11.82 -29.10
C ASN A 1 0.32 -10.78 -28.04
N PHE A 2 0.32 -11.12 -26.76
CA PHE A 2 -0.07 -10.17 -25.68
C PHE A 2 0.89 -8.97 -25.57
N ALA A 3 2.09 -9.07 -26.16
CA ALA A 3 3.07 -7.99 -26.25
C ALA A 3 2.90 -7.09 -27.49
N ASP A 4 1.92 -7.36 -28.37
CA ASP A 4 1.60 -6.54 -29.54
C ASP A 4 0.16 -6.05 -29.45
N ALA A 5 -0.06 -5.06 -28.59
CA ALA A 5 -1.40 -4.57 -28.29
C ALA A 5 -2.02 -3.74 -29.42
N TYR A 6 -1.21 -3.21 -30.34
CA TYR A 6 -1.69 -2.53 -31.55
C TYR A 6 -1.92 -3.47 -32.74
N GLN A 7 -1.50 -4.74 -32.63
CA GLN A 7 -1.61 -5.75 -33.68
C GLN A 7 -0.99 -5.26 -35.01
N ILE A 8 0.27 -4.87 -34.96
CA ILE A 8 0.96 -4.24 -36.10
C ILE A 8 1.32 -5.31 -37.13
N ASP A 9 0.85 -5.13 -38.37
CA ASP A 9 1.19 -6.03 -39.48
C ASP A 9 2.63 -5.83 -39.99
N LYS A 10 3.04 -6.63 -40.98
CA LYS A 10 4.40 -6.57 -41.56
C LYS A 10 4.67 -5.26 -42.28
N GLU A 11 3.61 -4.55 -42.66
CA GLU A 11 3.63 -3.26 -43.33
C GLU A 11 3.64 -2.09 -42.34
N GLY A 12 3.58 -2.37 -41.03
CA GLY A 12 3.62 -1.37 -39.97
C GLY A 12 2.26 -0.73 -39.66
N LYS A 13 1.17 -1.31 -40.15
CA LYS A 13 -0.19 -0.82 -39.93
C LYS A 13 -0.79 -1.49 -38.68
N SER A 14 -1.30 -0.67 -37.77
CA SER A 14 -2.07 -1.12 -36.60
C SER A 14 -3.42 -1.68 -37.04
N ALA A 15 -3.81 -2.83 -36.49
CA ALA A 15 -5.17 -3.36 -36.60
C ALA A 15 -6.04 -3.00 -35.39
N TYR A 16 -5.47 -2.35 -34.36
CA TYR A 16 -6.25 -1.81 -33.25
C TYR A 16 -7.21 -0.70 -33.72
N ASP A 17 -8.48 -0.83 -33.34
CA ASP A 17 -9.54 0.14 -33.61
C ASP A 17 -10.18 0.58 -32.28
N ILE A 18 -9.97 1.86 -31.94
CA ILE A 18 -10.51 2.50 -30.74
C ILE A 18 -12.05 2.51 -30.70
N ASN A 19 -12.71 2.33 -31.85
CA ASN A 19 -14.17 2.27 -31.94
C ASN A 19 -14.73 0.85 -31.85
N SER A 20 -13.87 -0.17 -31.73
CA SER A 20 -14.30 -1.55 -31.55
C SER A 20 -14.84 -1.81 -30.14
N ASP A 21 -15.51 -2.94 -29.95
CA ASP A 21 -15.98 -3.40 -28.64
C ASP A 21 -14.83 -4.01 -27.80
N ASN A 22 -13.65 -4.24 -28.37
CA ASN A 22 -12.53 -4.88 -27.67
C ASN A 22 -11.83 -3.89 -26.73
N GLY A 23 -11.50 -4.35 -25.52
CA GLY A 23 -10.81 -3.52 -24.52
C GLY A 23 -11.68 -2.37 -24.01
N THR A 24 -12.97 -2.62 -23.83
CA THR A 24 -13.96 -1.61 -23.43
C THR A 24 -14.89 -2.12 -22.33
N ILE A 25 -15.53 -1.21 -21.61
CA ILE A 25 -16.69 -1.52 -20.76
C ILE A 25 -17.96 -1.16 -21.54
N GLN A 26 -18.91 -2.10 -21.57
CA GLN A 26 -20.17 -2.01 -22.30
C GLN A 26 -21.33 -1.90 -21.33
N MET A 27 -22.17 -0.88 -21.51
CA MET A 27 -23.46 -0.77 -20.84
C MET A 27 -24.55 -1.31 -21.77
N VAL A 28 -25.32 -2.29 -21.29
CA VAL A 28 -26.38 -2.94 -22.07
C VAL A 28 -27.71 -2.74 -21.35
N SER A 29 -28.74 -2.31 -22.07
CA SER A 29 -30.08 -2.19 -21.48
C SER A 29 -30.62 -3.55 -21.06
N ALA A 30 -31.44 -3.60 -20.02
CA ALA A 30 -31.97 -4.86 -19.48
C ALA A 30 -32.81 -5.67 -20.49
N ASP A 31 -33.40 -5.00 -21.48
CA ASP A 31 -34.14 -5.61 -22.60
C ASP A 31 -33.24 -5.99 -23.80
N LEU A 32 -31.92 -5.77 -23.67
CA LEU A 32 -30.88 -6.00 -24.69
C LEU A 32 -31.08 -5.20 -25.99
N SER A 33 -31.94 -4.17 -25.99
CA SER A 33 -32.23 -3.37 -27.18
C SER A 33 -31.19 -2.29 -27.46
N LYS A 34 -30.42 -1.89 -26.44
CA LYS A 34 -29.38 -0.86 -26.52
C LYS A 34 -28.09 -1.36 -25.92
N ARG A 35 -26.99 -0.99 -26.56
CA ARG A 35 -25.62 -1.20 -26.07
C ARG A 35 -24.83 0.07 -26.33
N GLU A 36 -24.05 0.47 -25.35
CA GLU A 36 -23.21 1.65 -25.40
C GLU A 36 -21.85 1.35 -24.76
N THR A 37 -20.77 1.69 -25.48
CA THR A 37 -19.43 1.68 -24.92
C THR A 37 -19.27 2.85 -23.96
N VAL A 38 -18.96 2.58 -22.69
CA VAL A 38 -18.80 3.60 -21.64
C VAL A 38 -17.37 4.14 -21.62
N CYS A 39 -16.38 3.25 -21.68
CA CYS A 39 -14.96 3.61 -21.74
C CYS A 39 -14.19 2.68 -22.66
N THR A 40 -12.96 3.06 -22.97
CA THR A 40 -11.99 2.26 -23.73
C THR A 40 -10.73 2.08 -22.91
N GLY A 41 -9.74 1.36 -23.42
CA GLY A 41 -8.43 1.30 -22.78
C GLY A 41 -8.32 0.24 -21.68
N ILE A 42 -9.19 -0.76 -21.66
CA ILE A 42 -9.27 -1.75 -20.59
C ILE A 42 -8.56 -3.04 -21.04
N ARG A 43 -7.61 -3.58 -20.28
CA ARG A 43 -6.89 -4.82 -20.64
C ARG A 43 -7.59 -6.04 -20.08
N PHE A 44 -7.65 -6.17 -18.76
CA PHE A 44 -8.16 -7.38 -18.10
C PHE A 44 -8.98 -7.05 -16.84
N PRO A 45 -10.24 -6.62 -17.01
CA PRO A 45 -11.12 -6.29 -15.90
C PRO A 45 -11.69 -7.58 -15.31
N VAL A 46 -11.62 -7.74 -13.98
CA VAL A 46 -12.11 -8.97 -13.31
C VAL A 46 -13.41 -8.72 -12.56
N ALA A 47 -13.49 -7.63 -11.81
CA ALA A 47 -14.68 -7.29 -11.05
C ALA A 47 -15.10 -5.83 -11.27
N MET A 48 -16.41 -5.61 -11.19
CA MET A 48 -17.03 -4.29 -11.28
C MET A 48 -18.06 -4.16 -10.18
N ALA A 49 -18.10 -3.00 -9.52
CA ALA A 49 -19.02 -2.73 -8.43
C ALA A 49 -19.44 -1.26 -8.43
N PHE A 50 -20.69 -1.01 -8.09
CA PHE A 50 -21.20 0.33 -7.82
C PHE A 50 -21.05 0.63 -6.33
N ASN A 51 -20.50 1.79 -6.01
CA ASN A 51 -20.54 2.27 -4.63
C ASN A 51 -21.96 2.79 -4.26
N ARG A 52 -22.15 3.19 -3.01
CA ARG A 52 -23.42 3.75 -2.52
C ARG A 52 -23.87 5.04 -3.24
N GLU A 53 -22.95 5.76 -3.86
CA GLU A 53 -23.24 6.99 -4.62
C GLU A 53 -23.70 6.67 -6.06
N GLY A 54 -23.63 5.41 -6.48
CA GLY A 54 -23.95 4.98 -7.84
C GLY A 54 -22.80 5.16 -8.84
N ASP A 55 -21.58 5.41 -8.35
CA ASP A 55 -20.38 5.51 -9.19
C ASP A 55 -19.78 4.10 -9.42
N LEU A 56 -19.41 3.81 -10.67
CA LEU A 56 -18.88 2.49 -11.08
C LEU A 56 -17.37 2.41 -10.86
N PHE A 57 -16.90 1.32 -10.27
CA PHE A 57 -15.50 0.98 -10.15
C PHE A 57 -15.20 -0.37 -10.80
N CYS A 58 -13.95 -0.56 -11.25
CA CYS A 58 -13.46 -1.80 -11.82
C CYS A 58 -12.08 -2.16 -11.26
N THR A 59 -11.85 -3.43 -10.92
CA THR A 59 -10.49 -3.96 -10.75
C THR A 59 -9.94 -4.34 -12.12
N GLU A 60 -8.67 -4.05 -12.34
CA GLU A 60 -8.01 -4.24 -13.61
C GLU A 60 -6.61 -4.83 -13.34
N GLN A 61 -6.28 -5.93 -14.02
CA GLN A 61 -5.00 -6.61 -13.81
C GLN A 61 -3.90 -6.07 -14.72
N GLU A 62 -2.88 -5.51 -14.08
CA GLU A 62 -1.61 -5.09 -14.69
C GLU A 62 -1.82 -4.29 -16.00
N GLY A 63 -2.67 -3.26 -15.99
CA GLY A 63 -3.22 -2.45 -17.10
C GLY A 63 -2.51 -2.47 -18.43
N ALA A 64 -1.18 -2.40 -18.47
CA ALA A 64 -0.41 -2.64 -19.68
C ALA A 64 0.99 -3.21 -19.42
N THR A 65 1.15 -4.15 -18.47
CA THR A 65 2.48 -4.58 -17.99
C THR A 65 3.46 -5.09 -19.06
N TRP A 66 3.01 -5.53 -20.23
CA TRP A 66 3.87 -6.06 -21.28
C TRP A 66 4.33 -5.00 -22.29
N LEU A 67 3.83 -3.76 -22.14
CA LEU A 67 4.12 -2.65 -23.05
C LEU A 67 5.15 -1.71 -22.43
N PRO A 68 6.09 -1.16 -23.21
CA PRO A 68 7.20 -0.35 -22.68
C PRO A 68 6.79 0.80 -21.75
N ASN A 69 5.65 1.43 -22.03
CA ASN A 69 5.07 2.52 -21.27
C ASN A 69 3.65 2.17 -20.78
N GLY A 70 3.39 0.90 -20.49
CA GLY A 70 2.14 0.51 -19.85
C GLY A 70 2.24 0.54 -18.34
N ASN A 71 1.15 0.87 -17.64
CA ASN A 71 1.10 0.73 -16.18
C ASN A 71 1.30 -0.76 -15.82
N PRO A 72 2.38 -1.12 -15.10
CA PRO A 72 2.61 -2.51 -14.74
C PRO A 72 1.80 -2.96 -13.53
N LEU A 73 1.21 -2.03 -12.78
CA LEU A 73 0.52 -2.33 -11.52
C LEU A 73 -0.92 -2.75 -11.77
N ASP A 74 -1.45 -3.54 -10.85
CA ASP A 74 -2.88 -3.82 -10.79
C ASP A 74 -3.63 -2.56 -10.32
N GLU A 75 -4.78 -2.28 -10.90
CA GLU A 75 -5.46 -0.99 -10.77
C GLU A 75 -6.86 -1.14 -10.14
N LEU A 76 -7.29 -0.10 -9.42
CA LEU A 76 -8.69 0.21 -9.20
C LEU A 76 -9.04 1.43 -10.04
N LEU A 77 -10.01 1.28 -10.94
CA LEU A 77 -10.44 2.32 -11.87
C LEU A 77 -11.82 2.84 -11.46
N HIS A 78 -11.97 4.15 -11.36
CA HIS A 78 -13.28 4.81 -11.37
C HIS A 78 -13.72 5.00 -12.82
N ILE A 79 -14.88 4.48 -13.20
CA ILE A 79 -15.40 4.50 -14.56
C ILE A 79 -16.58 5.49 -14.63
N PRO A 80 -16.37 6.72 -15.15
CA PRO A 80 -17.45 7.69 -15.28
C PRO A 80 -18.49 7.20 -16.29
N LEU A 81 -19.77 7.22 -15.89
CA LEU A 81 -20.89 6.79 -16.73
C LEU A 81 -21.53 7.93 -17.52
N ASP A 82 -21.09 9.17 -17.31
CA ASP A 82 -21.64 10.37 -17.94
C ASP A 82 -21.17 10.56 -19.40
N GLY A 83 -20.36 9.64 -19.93
CA GLY A 83 -19.78 9.74 -21.26
C GLY A 83 -18.78 10.89 -21.42
N SER A 84 -18.29 11.47 -20.32
CA SER A 84 -17.30 12.54 -20.37
C SER A 84 -15.94 12.02 -20.86
N GLY A 85 -15.45 12.62 -21.94
CA GLY A 85 -14.09 12.41 -22.42
C GLY A 85 -13.13 13.53 -22.05
N PRO A 86 -11.84 13.35 -22.37
CA PRO A 86 -10.85 14.41 -22.24
C PRO A 86 -11.30 15.67 -22.99
N ASN A 87 -11.04 16.83 -22.40
CA ASN A 87 -11.45 18.16 -22.88
C ASN A 87 -12.96 18.45 -22.90
N ASN A 88 -13.75 17.81 -22.02
CA ASN A 88 -15.21 18.01 -21.90
C ASN A 88 -15.97 17.86 -23.22
N LYS A 89 -15.43 17.11 -24.17
CA LYS A 89 -16.10 16.80 -25.44
C LYS A 89 -16.99 15.57 -25.21
N PRO A 90 -18.32 15.67 -25.42
CA PRO A 90 -19.22 14.52 -25.30
C PRO A 90 -18.94 13.40 -26.32
N SER A 91 -18.05 13.64 -27.30
CA SER A 91 -17.73 12.72 -28.39
C SER A 91 -16.47 11.89 -28.15
N THR A 92 -15.75 12.08 -27.04
CA THR A 92 -14.59 11.27 -26.66
C THR A 92 -14.91 10.50 -25.39
N LYS A 93 -14.42 9.26 -25.25
CA LYS A 93 -14.60 8.44 -24.04
C LYS A 93 -13.30 8.47 -23.24
N ARG A 94 -13.36 8.22 -21.93
CA ARG A 94 -12.13 7.97 -21.16
C ARG A 94 -11.44 6.70 -21.65
N HIS A 95 -10.10 6.73 -21.65
CA HIS A 95 -9.24 5.65 -22.11
C HIS A 95 -8.28 5.27 -20.99
N PHE A 96 -8.35 4.04 -20.49
CA PHE A 96 -7.58 3.58 -19.33
C PHE A 96 -6.26 2.89 -19.69
N GLY A 97 -5.60 3.34 -20.76
CA GLY A 97 -4.19 3.03 -21.03
C GLY A 97 -3.89 1.71 -21.74
N PHE A 98 -4.87 0.89 -22.15
CA PHE A 98 -4.60 -0.31 -22.96
C PHE A 98 -5.27 -0.34 -24.35
N PRO A 99 -4.48 -0.39 -25.44
CA PRO A 99 -3.05 -0.10 -25.49
C PRO A 99 -2.77 1.36 -25.12
N PRO A 100 -1.58 1.71 -24.60
CA PRO A 100 -1.25 3.08 -24.23
C PRO A 100 -1.42 4.06 -25.39
N ARG A 101 -1.42 5.35 -25.08
CA ARG A 101 -1.39 6.38 -26.11
C ARG A 101 -0.14 6.21 -26.99
N HIS A 102 -0.31 6.31 -28.31
CA HIS A 102 0.79 6.22 -29.27
C HIS A 102 0.58 7.15 -30.46
N PRO A 103 1.57 7.97 -30.85
CA PRO A 103 1.39 9.03 -31.85
C PRO A 103 1.02 8.52 -33.26
N ARG A 104 1.31 7.26 -33.58
CA ARG A 104 0.94 6.65 -34.89
C ARG A 104 -0.22 5.67 -34.83
N HIS A 105 -0.49 5.08 -33.67
CA HIS A 105 -1.35 3.89 -33.57
C HIS A 105 -2.58 4.12 -32.68
N ASN A 106 -2.49 5.08 -31.76
CA ASN A 106 -3.57 5.49 -30.87
C ASN A 106 -3.38 6.98 -30.45
N PRO A 107 -3.40 7.95 -31.38
CA PRO A 107 -2.94 9.32 -31.11
C PRO A 107 -3.96 10.18 -30.34
N ASP A 108 -5.25 9.87 -30.46
CA ASP A 108 -6.36 10.74 -30.06
C ASP A 108 -6.88 10.46 -28.64
N VAL A 109 -6.21 9.60 -27.87
CA VAL A 109 -6.58 9.26 -26.49
C VAL A 109 -5.70 10.00 -25.48
N ILE A 110 -6.20 10.07 -24.25
CA ILE A 110 -5.43 10.41 -23.05
C ILE A 110 -5.51 9.19 -22.14
N ASP A 111 -4.36 8.68 -21.71
CA ASP A 111 -4.28 7.57 -20.76
C ASP A 111 -4.69 8.09 -19.37
N GLU A 112 -5.88 7.71 -18.94
CA GLU A 112 -6.44 8.10 -17.66
C GLU A 112 -5.71 7.38 -16.52
N PRO A 113 -5.20 8.10 -15.52
CA PRO A 113 -4.62 7.49 -14.34
C PRO A 113 -5.62 6.61 -13.58
N SER A 114 -5.14 5.55 -12.95
CA SER A 114 -5.94 4.76 -12.03
C SER A 114 -6.39 5.59 -10.83
N THR A 115 -7.47 5.14 -10.18
CA THR A 115 -7.85 5.69 -8.86
C THR A 115 -6.91 5.20 -7.78
N PHE A 116 -6.42 3.97 -7.90
CA PHE A 116 -5.39 3.42 -7.02
C PHE A 116 -4.57 2.33 -7.74
N ASP A 117 -3.27 2.31 -7.52
CA ASP A 117 -2.36 1.25 -7.98
C ASP A 117 -1.96 0.33 -6.82
N TYR A 118 -2.19 -0.97 -6.97
CA TYR A 118 -1.78 -1.98 -6.01
C TYR A 118 -0.35 -2.43 -6.29
N ALA A 119 0.58 -1.92 -5.48
CA ALA A 119 1.99 -2.25 -5.54
C ALA A 119 2.42 -3.19 -4.39
N PRO A 120 3.48 -3.99 -4.56
CA PRO A 120 4.32 -4.12 -5.77
C PRO A 120 3.61 -4.87 -6.93
N GLN A 121 4.20 -4.91 -8.11
CA GLN A 121 3.63 -5.56 -9.31
C GLN A 121 3.17 -7.01 -9.10
N HIS A 122 2.20 -7.47 -9.90
CA HIS A 122 1.63 -8.83 -9.85
C HIS A 122 0.93 -9.12 -8.52
N GLN A 123 0.00 -8.25 -8.14
CA GLN A 123 -1.01 -8.53 -7.13
C GLN A 123 -2.15 -9.38 -7.69
N SER A 124 -2.45 -9.23 -8.99
CA SER A 124 -3.60 -9.83 -9.69
C SER A 124 -4.90 -9.46 -8.98
N THR A 125 -5.30 -8.18 -9.09
CA THR A 125 -6.56 -7.75 -8.48
C THR A 125 -7.72 -8.47 -9.15
N CYS A 126 -8.53 -9.16 -8.35
CA CYS A 126 -9.65 -9.97 -8.82
C CYS A 126 -10.96 -9.41 -8.27
N GLY A 127 -11.72 -10.23 -7.56
CA GLY A 127 -12.99 -9.85 -6.98
C GLY A 127 -12.87 -8.68 -6.02
N MET A 128 -13.89 -7.82 -6.06
CA MET A 128 -14.04 -6.74 -5.11
C MET A 128 -15.49 -6.56 -4.70
N VAL A 129 -15.68 -6.02 -3.50
CA VAL A 129 -16.99 -5.67 -2.95
C VAL A 129 -16.89 -4.38 -2.15
N PHE A 130 -17.88 -3.50 -2.26
CA PHE A 130 -18.01 -2.39 -1.32
C PHE A 130 -18.58 -2.92 0.00
N ASN A 131 -17.95 -2.54 1.10
CA ASN A 131 -18.29 -3.00 2.45
C ASN A 131 -19.61 -2.37 2.93
N GLU A 132 -20.72 -2.85 2.39
CA GLU A 132 -22.07 -2.37 2.64
C GLU A 132 -22.89 -3.41 3.42
N PRO A 133 -23.84 -2.96 4.27
CA PRO A 133 -24.81 -3.83 4.92
C PRO A 133 -25.56 -4.73 3.93
N VAL A 134 -25.62 -6.04 4.22
CA VAL A 134 -26.46 -6.97 3.47
C VAL A 134 -27.73 -7.27 4.26
N ASN A 135 -28.90 -7.08 3.64
CA ASN A 135 -30.22 -7.32 4.26
C ASN A 135 -30.44 -6.56 5.59
N GLY A 136 -29.84 -5.38 5.74
CA GLY A 136 -29.91 -4.59 6.99
C GLY A 136 -29.01 -5.11 8.13
N GLY A 137 -28.12 -6.06 7.84
CA GLY A 137 -27.09 -6.52 8.77
C GLY A 137 -25.94 -5.52 8.97
N PRO A 138 -24.90 -5.89 9.73
CA PRO A 138 -23.72 -5.05 9.88
C PRO A 138 -22.80 -5.11 8.65
N VAL A 139 -21.88 -4.15 8.57
CA VAL A 139 -20.72 -4.21 7.65
C VAL A 139 -19.65 -5.15 8.20
N PHE A 140 -18.68 -5.51 7.38
CA PHE A 140 -17.48 -6.21 7.85
C PHE A 140 -16.51 -5.26 8.57
N GLY A 141 -16.07 -5.67 9.75
CA GLY A 141 -15.14 -4.91 10.58
C GLY A 141 -15.78 -3.70 11.28
N PRO A 142 -14.98 -2.71 11.70
CA PRO A 142 -15.47 -1.48 12.32
C PRO A 142 -16.39 -0.67 11.41
N GLU A 143 -17.32 0.10 12.00
CA GLU A 143 -18.23 0.99 11.25
C GLU A 143 -17.49 2.01 10.36
N SER A 144 -16.27 2.41 10.74
CA SER A 144 -15.43 3.33 9.96
C SER A 144 -14.95 2.76 8.61
N TRP A 145 -15.12 1.45 8.40
CA TRP A 145 -14.83 0.73 7.14
C TRP A 145 -16.05 0.66 6.22
N ALA A 146 -17.23 1.13 6.65
CA ALA A 146 -18.44 1.07 5.84
C ALA A 146 -18.26 1.85 4.53
N GLY A 147 -18.55 1.19 3.41
CA GLY A 147 -18.40 1.75 2.07
C GLY A 147 -16.97 1.72 1.50
N ASP A 148 -15.97 1.27 2.26
CA ASP A 148 -14.63 1.00 1.72
C ASP A 148 -14.70 -0.20 0.75
N ALA A 149 -13.88 -0.20 -0.30
CA ALA A 149 -13.75 -1.35 -1.19
C ALA A 149 -12.87 -2.42 -0.56
N ILE A 150 -13.33 -3.66 -0.52
CA ILE A 150 -12.52 -4.84 -0.18
C ILE A 150 -12.08 -5.47 -1.49
N VAL A 151 -10.77 -5.57 -1.71
CA VAL A 151 -10.18 -6.02 -2.99
C VAL A 151 -9.31 -7.24 -2.77
N CYS A 152 -9.51 -8.28 -3.59
CA CYS A 152 -8.73 -9.51 -3.57
C CYS A 152 -7.49 -9.40 -4.46
N GLY A 153 -6.32 -9.78 -3.94
CA GLY A 153 -5.07 -9.94 -4.66
C GLY A 153 -4.72 -11.39 -4.87
N GLU A 154 -5.27 -11.97 -5.93
CA GLU A 154 -5.28 -13.40 -6.18
C GLU A 154 -3.88 -14.01 -6.07
N SER A 155 -2.92 -13.45 -6.80
CA SER A 155 -1.59 -14.00 -6.99
C SER A 155 -0.75 -14.07 -5.71
N ARG A 156 -1.10 -13.29 -4.69
CA ARG A 156 -0.37 -13.21 -3.41
C ARG A 156 -1.24 -13.51 -2.20
N GLY A 157 -2.49 -13.92 -2.44
CA GLY A 157 -3.48 -14.22 -1.40
C GLY A 157 -3.82 -13.02 -0.51
N LYS A 158 -3.75 -11.79 -1.02
CA LYS A 158 -3.89 -10.57 -0.23
C LYS A 158 -5.34 -10.07 -0.23
N LEU A 159 -5.75 -9.46 0.88
CA LEU A 159 -7.01 -8.73 0.98
C LEU A 159 -6.73 -7.30 1.44
N TRP A 160 -7.13 -6.35 0.60
CA TRP A 160 -6.98 -4.93 0.87
C TRP A 160 -8.30 -4.27 1.20
N ARG A 161 -8.24 -3.28 2.08
CA ARG A 161 -9.30 -2.30 2.32
C ARG A 161 -8.88 -0.99 1.67
N THR A 162 -9.57 -0.61 0.61
CA THR A 162 -9.32 0.63 -0.14
C THR A 162 -10.42 1.64 0.18
N LYS A 163 -10.04 2.68 0.92
CA LYS A 163 -10.91 3.80 1.27
C LYS A 163 -10.92 4.81 0.13
N LEU A 164 -12.11 5.22 -0.29
CA LEU A 164 -12.35 6.16 -1.38
C LEU A 164 -13.00 7.43 -0.82
N VAL A 165 -12.41 8.58 -1.13
CA VAL A 165 -13.00 9.88 -0.79
C VAL A 165 -13.32 10.65 -2.06
N ARG A 166 -14.60 10.97 -2.25
CA ARG A 166 -15.09 11.74 -3.39
C ARG A 166 -14.66 13.20 -3.26
N THR A 167 -14.14 13.74 -4.35
CA THR A 167 -13.82 15.16 -4.52
C THR A 167 -14.57 15.71 -5.74
N PRO A 168 -14.64 17.04 -5.95
CA PRO A 168 -15.21 17.59 -7.19
C PRO A 168 -14.49 17.16 -8.48
N SER A 169 -13.24 16.69 -8.39
CA SER A 169 -12.41 16.29 -9.53
C SER A 169 -12.30 14.78 -9.73
N GLY A 170 -12.84 13.95 -8.83
CA GLY A 170 -12.78 12.49 -8.91
C GLY A 170 -12.74 11.84 -7.53
N TYR A 171 -11.92 10.79 -7.39
CA TYR A 171 -11.72 10.09 -6.12
C TYR A 171 -10.25 10.11 -5.71
N VAL A 172 -9.99 10.36 -4.43
CA VAL A 172 -8.69 10.10 -3.79
C VAL A 172 -8.79 8.81 -3.00
N ALA A 173 -7.82 7.91 -3.19
CA ALA A 173 -7.82 6.61 -2.57
C ALA A 173 -6.62 6.38 -1.63
N THR A 174 -6.84 5.55 -0.62
CA THR A 174 -5.77 4.92 0.18
C THR A 174 -6.13 3.48 0.43
N SER A 175 -5.14 2.60 0.54
CA SER A 175 -5.36 1.18 0.74
C SER A 175 -4.52 0.63 1.88
N GLN A 176 -5.10 -0.27 2.67
CA GLN A 176 -4.43 -0.97 3.76
C GLN A 176 -4.61 -2.47 3.59
N LEU A 177 -3.52 -3.22 3.69
CA LEU A 177 -3.59 -4.68 3.79
C LEU A 177 -4.16 -5.04 5.16
N PHE A 178 -5.19 -5.89 5.21
CA PHE A 178 -5.74 -6.37 6.47
C PHE A 178 -5.69 -7.90 6.64
N ALA A 179 -5.45 -8.64 5.56
CA ALA A 179 -5.23 -10.08 5.63
C ALA A 179 -4.36 -10.61 4.48
N CYS A 180 -3.62 -11.68 4.74
CA CYS A 180 -2.87 -12.45 3.75
C CYS A 180 -3.14 -13.94 3.97
N LEU A 181 -3.89 -14.53 3.04
CA LEU A 181 -4.30 -15.92 3.03
C LEU A 181 -3.25 -16.75 2.29
N GLN A 182 -3.12 -18.01 2.70
CA GLN A 182 -2.18 -18.96 2.09
C GLN A 182 -2.79 -19.66 0.85
N MET A 183 -3.76 -19.02 0.19
CA MET A 183 -4.46 -19.47 -1.02
C MET A 183 -4.79 -18.28 -1.92
N LEU A 184 -5.02 -18.55 -3.21
CA LEU A 184 -5.34 -17.51 -4.18
C LEU A 184 -6.71 -16.92 -3.86
N THR A 185 -6.78 -15.62 -3.55
CA THR A 185 -8.04 -14.92 -3.22
C THR A 185 -8.74 -14.47 -4.50
N VAL A 186 -9.86 -15.10 -4.85
CA VAL A 186 -10.55 -14.90 -6.13
C VAL A 186 -11.65 -13.85 -6.02
N ASP A 187 -12.51 -13.96 -5.00
CA ASP A 187 -13.65 -13.06 -4.81
C ASP A 187 -14.05 -12.96 -3.34
N ALA A 188 -14.78 -11.90 -2.98
CA ALA A 188 -15.24 -11.68 -1.62
C ALA A 188 -16.64 -11.06 -1.56
N CYS A 189 -17.39 -11.39 -0.51
CA CYS A 189 -18.66 -10.74 -0.21
C CYS A 189 -18.91 -10.60 1.29
N VAL A 190 -19.68 -9.59 1.67
CA VAL A 190 -20.16 -9.40 3.05
C VAL A 190 -21.37 -10.31 3.26
N ALA A 191 -21.36 -11.12 4.31
CA ALA A 191 -22.48 -11.96 4.70
C ALA A 191 -23.56 -11.14 5.45
N PRO A 192 -24.82 -11.63 5.53
CA PRO A 192 -25.88 -10.92 6.26
C PRO A 192 -25.61 -10.67 7.75
N ASP A 193 -24.67 -11.41 8.35
CA ASP A 193 -24.23 -11.23 9.74
C ASP A 193 -22.96 -10.35 9.86
N GLY A 194 -22.49 -9.76 8.76
CA GLY A 194 -21.34 -8.87 8.68
C GLY A 194 -19.99 -9.57 8.54
N ASP A 195 -19.94 -10.89 8.48
CA ASP A 195 -18.68 -11.59 8.23
C ASP A 195 -18.25 -11.44 6.76
N LEU A 196 -16.95 -11.58 6.51
CA LEU A 196 -16.42 -11.61 5.15
C LEU A 196 -16.31 -13.05 4.66
N ILE A 197 -16.97 -13.37 3.55
CA ILE A 197 -16.78 -14.64 2.85
C ILE A 197 -15.80 -14.40 1.72
N VAL A 198 -14.75 -15.21 1.66
CA VAL A 198 -13.68 -15.12 0.65
C VAL A 198 -13.62 -16.43 -0.12
N ALA A 199 -13.86 -16.36 -1.42
CA ALA A 199 -13.63 -17.45 -2.34
C ALA A 199 -12.14 -17.54 -2.67
N CYS A 200 -11.58 -18.72 -2.49
CA CYS A 200 -10.19 -19.01 -2.77
C CYS A 200 -10.02 -20.17 -3.74
N HIS A 201 -8.92 -20.15 -4.48
CA HIS A 201 -8.52 -21.21 -5.39
C HIS A 201 -7.14 -21.79 -5.01
N SER A 202 -6.91 -23.05 -5.36
CA SER A 202 -5.64 -23.73 -5.12
C SER A 202 -4.72 -23.67 -6.33
N GLY A 203 -3.42 -23.64 -6.08
CA GLY A 203 -2.41 -23.79 -7.10
C GLY A 203 -1.28 -22.77 -6.96
N PRO A 204 -0.34 -22.75 -7.92
CA PRO A 204 0.66 -21.70 -7.98
C PRO A 204 0.01 -20.31 -8.19
N PRO A 205 0.67 -19.23 -7.78
CA PRO A 205 0.30 -17.86 -8.11
C PRO A 205 -0.09 -17.66 -9.57
N ASP A 206 -0.91 -16.64 -9.83
CA ASP A 206 -1.54 -16.33 -11.12
C ASP A 206 -2.71 -17.28 -11.43
N TRP A 207 -2.54 -18.28 -12.31
CA TRP A 207 -3.64 -19.09 -12.85
C TRP A 207 -4.14 -20.24 -11.94
N GLY A 208 -3.49 -20.45 -10.80
CA GLY A 208 -3.76 -21.62 -9.96
C GLY A 208 -3.59 -22.94 -10.71
N THR A 209 -4.46 -23.90 -10.41
CA THR A 209 -4.49 -25.22 -11.06
C THR A 209 -5.64 -25.34 -12.06
N GLY A 210 -6.17 -24.19 -12.51
CA GLY A 210 -7.28 -24.10 -13.44
C GLY A 210 -8.56 -24.79 -12.92
N PRO A 211 -9.46 -25.23 -13.81
CA PRO A 211 -10.76 -25.79 -13.43
C PRO A 211 -10.71 -27.03 -12.51
N THR A 212 -9.56 -27.70 -12.43
CA THR A 212 -9.35 -28.88 -11.58
C THR A 212 -8.89 -28.54 -10.16
N GLY A 213 -8.56 -27.27 -9.90
CA GLY A 213 -8.13 -26.84 -8.58
C GLY A 213 -9.24 -26.87 -7.54
N ILE A 214 -8.86 -27.16 -6.29
CA ILE A 214 -9.78 -27.17 -5.16
C ILE A 214 -10.07 -25.74 -4.74
N GLY A 215 -11.31 -25.30 -4.94
CA GLY A 215 -11.82 -24.07 -4.37
C GLY A 215 -12.17 -24.21 -2.88
N LYS A 216 -12.04 -23.14 -2.11
CA LYS A 216 -12.52 -23.05 -0.74
C LYS A 216 -13.28 -21.73 -0.51
N LEU A 217 -14.25 -21.77 0.40
CA LEU A 217 -14.83 -20.56 0.97
C LEU A 217 -14.29 -20.41 2.38
N PHE A 218 -13.57 -19.32 2.63
CA PHE A 218 -13.19 -18.92 3.98
C PHE A 218 -14.23 -17.95 4.51
N ARG A 219 -14.59 -18.11 5.78
CA ARG A 219 -15.37 -17.13 6.52
C ARG A 219 -14.43 -16.44 7.51
N ILE A 220 -14.26 -15.13 7.34
CA ILE A 220 -13.42 -14.29 8.17
C ILE A 220 -14.34 -13.50 9.09
N GLN A 221 -14.15 -13.68 10.39
CA GLN A 221 -14.97 -13.07 11.44
C GLN A 221 -14.09 -12.20 12.32
N MET A 222 -14.68 -11.16 12.89
CA MET A 222 -13.99 -10.29 13.84
C MET A 222 -14.14 -10.86 15.25
N GLU A 223 -13.08 -11.47 15.80
CA GLU A 223 -13.13 -12.08 17.13
C GLU A 223 -13.15 -11.07 18.29
N GLN A 224 -12.48 -9.93 18.12
CA GLN A 224 -12.30 -8.92 19.17
C GLN A 224 -12.79 -7.53 18.71
N PRO A 225 -14.11 -7.29 18.60
CA PRO A 225 -14.67 -6.02 18.11
C PRO A 225 -14.16 -4.79 18.87
N GLU A 226 -13.91 -4.91 20.17
CA GLU A 226 -13.47 -3.80 21.04
C GLU A 226 -11.95 -3.56 21.03
N ALA A 227 -11.16 -4.40 20.35
CA ALA A 227 -9.72 -4.23 20.29
C ALA A 227 -9.35 -2.93 19.54
N ALA A 228 -8.33 -2.24 20.03
CA ALA A 228 -7.80 -1.04 19.38
C ALA A 228 -7.24 -1.38 17.99
N ARG A 229 -7.68 -0.65 16.96
CA ARG A 229 -7.24 -0.82 15.58
C ARG A 229 -6.57 0.43 15.06
N PRO A 230 -5.52 0.29 14.23
CA PRO A 230 -4.89 1.43 13.59
C PRO A 230 -5.89 2.12 12.66
N VAL A 231 -5.97 3.44 12.80
CA VAL A 231 -6.70 4.35 11.92
C VAL A 231 -5.76 4.86 10.83
N ALA A 232 -4.59 5.35 11.24
CA ALA A 232 -3.59 5.91 10.35
C ALA A 232 -2.18 5.74 10.94
N THR A 233 -1.20 5.64 10.05
CA THR A 233 0.23 5.58 10.37
C THR A 233 0.96 6.60 9.50
N TRP A 234 1.81 7.43 10.12
CA TRP A 234 2.52 8.50 9.39
C TRP A 234 3.84 8.87 10.07
N ALA A 235 4.69 9.59 9.33
CA ALA A 235 5.82 10.31 9.91
C ALA A 235 5.39 11.71 10.32
N GLU A 236 5.40 11.99 11.63
CA GLU A 236 5.14 13.34 12.16
C GLU A 236 6.33 14.27 11.88
N GLY A 237 7.54 13.70 11.92
CA GLY A 237 8.78 14.40 11.68
C GLY A 237 9.84 13.45 11.14
N PRO A 238 11.06 13.94 10.85
CA PRO A 238 12.12 13.13 10.27
C PRO A 238 12.57 11.98 11.17
N GLN A 239 12.23 11.95 12.45
CA GLN A 239 12.65 10.92 13.41
C GLN A 239 11.48 10.39 14.26
N GLU A 240 10.24 10.69 13.87
CA GLU A 240 9.05 10.35 14.66
C GLU A 240 7.98 9.76 13.76
N ILE A 241 7.53 8.56 14.12
CA ILE A 241 6.39 7.86 13.52
C ILE A 241 5.26 7.87 14.53
N ARG A 242 4.03 8.04 14.05
CA ARG A 242 2.82 7.93 14.85
C ARG A 242 1.87 6.90 14.25
N ILE A 243 1.25 6.11 15.13
CA ILE A 243 0.14 5.20 14.79
C ILE A 243 -1.05 5.62 15.66
N ALA A 244 -2.10 6.14 15.03
CA ALA A 244 -3.35 6.47 15.71
C ALA A 244 -4.27 5.26 15.76
N PHE A 245 -5.00 5.11 16.86
CA PHE A 245 -5.93 4.00 17.10
C PHE A 245 -7.35 4.50 17.37
N ASP A 246 -8.33 3.69 16.98
CA ASP A 246 -9.77 3.97 17.17
C ASP A 246 -10.24 3.75 18.62
N HIS A 247 -9.46 3.05 19.45
CA HIS A 247 -9.69 2.84 20.88
C HIS A 247 -8.38 3.02 21.68
N PRO A 248 -8.46 3.29 22.99
CA PRO A 248 -7.30 3.30 23.88
C PRO A 248 -6.53 1.97 23.84
N LEU A 249 -5.20 2.06 23.77
CA LEU A 249 -4.29 0.91 23.86
C LEU A 249 -4.24 0.34 25.29
N ASP A 250 -4.16 -0.98 25.40
CA ASP A 250 -3.93 -1.65 26.68
C ASP A 250 -2.48 -1.45 27.15
N VAL A 251 -2.32 -0.83 28.32
CA VAL A 251 -1.02 -0.54 28.95
C VAL A 251 -0.17 -1.80 29.15
N THR A 252 -0.79 -2.97 29.35
CA THR A 252 -0.08 -4.23 29.54
C THR A 252 0.68 -4.65 28.28
N GLU A 253 0.16 -4.33 27.10
CA GLU A 253 0.76 -4.65 25.81
C GLU A 253 1.94 -3.72 25.46
N LEU A 254 2.02 -2.56 26.13
CA LEU A 254 3.02 -1.53 25.85
C LEU A 254 4.40 -1.80 26.49
N ARG A 255 4.53 -2.83 27.33
CA ARG A 255 5.78 -3.12 28.05
C ARG A 255 6.92 -3.46 27.08
N GLN A 256 8.08 -2.84 27.25
CA GLN A 256 9.27 -3.11 26.43
C GLN A 256 9.03 -2.98 24.92
N LEU A 257 8.08 -2.14 24.47
CA LEU A 257 7.79 -2.01 23.04
C LEU A 257 9.01 -1.55 22.24
N THR A 258 9.81 -0.60 22.75
CA THR A 258 11.04 -0.11 22.09
C THR A 258 11.94 -1.22 21.57
N GLU A 259 12.18 -2.26 22.37
CA GLU A 259 13.09 -3.36 22.04
C GLU A 259 12.44 -4.40 21.10
N ARG A 260 11.11 -4.39 20.99
CA ARG A 260 10.34 -5.41 20.28
C ARG A 260 9.76 -4.92 18.95
N ILE A 261 9.50 -3.62 18.78
CA ILE A 261 9.07 -3.05 17.50
C ILE A 261 10.16 -3.27 16.44
N ARG A 262 9.75 -3.64 15.24
CA ARG A 262 10.63 -3.77 14.07
C ARG A 262 10.11 -2.87 12.97
N ILE A 263 11.01 -2.15 12.33
CA ILE A 263 10.69 -1.30 11.20
C ILE A 263 11.62 -1.65 10.07
N GLU A 264 11.04 -2.01 8.92
CA GLU A 264 11.76 -2.18 7.67
C GLU A 264 11.40 -1.04 6.71
N HIS A 265 12.33 -0.63 5.86
CA HIS A 265 12.05 0.31 4.78
C HIS A 265 12.77 -0.04 3.48
N GLY A 266 12.18 0.41 2.38
CA GLY A 266 12.69 0.25 1.02
C GLY A 266 11.61 0.41 -0.05
N GLU A 267 12.03 0.38 -1.31
CA GLU A 267 11.17 0.62 -2.49
C GLU A 267 9.91 -0.28 -2.52
N TYR A 268 10.08 -1.57 -2.22
CA TYR A 268 9.02 -2.58 -2.26
C TYR A 268 8.73 -3.21 -0.89
N VAL A 269 9.01 -2.49 0.20
CA VAL A 269 8.60 -2.89 1.55
C VAL A 269 7.13 -2.55 1.75
N ARG A 270 6.34 -3.46 2.28
CA ARG A 270 4.92 -3.27 2.63
C ARG A 270 4.57 -4.01 3.92
N ALA A 271 3.45 -3.61 4.52
CA ALA A 271 2.86 -4.37 5.62
C ALA A 271 2.53 -5.79 5.17
N GLY A 272 2.72 -6.76 6.05
CA GLY A 272 2.35 -8.15 5.85
C GLY A 272 3.26 -8.95 4.91
N ASP A 273 4.37 -8.39 4.43
CA ASP A 273 5.34 -9.09 3.57
C ASP A 273 5.86 -10.41 4.17
N ARG A 274 5.91 -10.52 5.50
CA ARG A 274 6.32 -11.74 6.20
C ARG A 274 5.29 -12.86 6.14
N PHE A 275 4.02 -12.54 5.90
CA PHE A 275 2.93 -13.50 5.76
C PHE A 275 2.77 -14.01 4.33
N GLU A 276 3.35 -13.30 3.36
CA GLU A 276 3.26 -13.64 1.95
C GLU A 276 4.05 -14.94 1.66
N ASN A 277 3.31 -15.98 1.28
CA ASN A 277 3.85 -17.29 0.91
C ASN A 277 3.64 -17.63 -0.58
N LEU A 278 2.74 -16.91 -1.26
CA LEU A 278 2.44 -17.03 -2.68
C LEU A 278 3.24 -15.98 -3.44
N MET A 279 4.19 -16.44 -4.27
CA MET A 279 5.16 -15.59 -4.95
C MET A 279 5.11 -15.82 -6.47
N PRO A 280 4.61 -14.85 -7.26
CA PRO A 280 4.56 -15.00 -8.71
C PRO A 280 5.95 -15.23 -9.33
N PRO A 281 6.06 -16.13 -10.33
CA PRO A 281 7.36 -16.56 -10.86
C PRO A 281 8.00 -15.56 -11.86
N TYR A 282 7.48 -14.35 -11.96
CA TYR A 282 7.88 -13.36 -12.97
C TYR A 282 9.21 -12.67 -12.64
N ALA A 283 9.98 -12.34 -13.69
CA ALA A 283 11.26 -11.67 -13.56
C ALA A 283 11.16 -10.32 -12.82
N ALA A 284 10.07 -9.58 -13.04
CA ALA A 284 9.80 -8.33 -12.33
C ALA A 284 9.61 -8.55 -10.82
N VAL A 285 8.87 -9.59 -10.42
CA VAL A 285 8.73 -9.97 -9.00
C VAL A 285 10.07 -10.39 -8.41
N GLN A 286 10.88 -11.15 -9.14
CA GLN A 286 12.23 -11.49 -8.68
C GLN A 286 13.11 -10.24 -8.52
N ALA A 287 13.03 -9.28 -9.46
CA ALA A 287 13.75 -8.01 -9.38
C ALA A 287 13.31 -7.17 -8.15
N GLN A 288 12.01 -7.20 -7.81
CA GLN A 288 11.48 -6.57 -6.60
C GLN A 288 12.00 -7.24 -5.32
N LEU A 289 12.00 -8.57 -5.29
CA LEU A 289 12.44 -9.36 -4.13
C LEU A 289 13.92 -9.23 -3.81
N ILE A 290 14.76 -8.90 -4.80
CA ILE A 290 16.20 -8.66 -4.60
C ILE A 290 16.53 -7.20 -4.30
N LYS A 291 15.55 -6.30 -4.26
CA LYS A 291 15.82 -4.94 -3.79
C LYS A 291 16.18 -4.97 -2.31
N PRO A 292 17.17 -4.15 -1.90
CA PRO A 292 17.54 -4.05 -0.50
C PRO A 292 16.37 -3.67 0.39
N ARG A 293 16.36 -4.24 1.60
CA ARG A 293 15.50 -3.85 2.71
C ARG A 293 16.40 -3.42 3.86
N PHE A 294 16.03 -2.36 4.53
CA PHE A 294 16.83 -1.76 5.59
C PHE A 294 16.03 -1.74 6.89
N ALA A 295 16.67 -2.07 8.00
CA ALA A 295 16.05 -1.86 9.30
C ALA A 295 16.19 -0.39 9.71
N LEU A 296 15.11 0.19 10.21
CA LEU A 296 15.13 1.51 10.83
C LEU A 296 15.16 1.34 12.36
N PRO A 297 16.22 1.76 13.07
CA PRO A 297 16.26 1.60 14.52
C PRO A 297 15.19 2.41 15.22
N VAL A 298 14.58 1.78 16.22
CA VAL A 298 13.70 2.41 17.18
C VAL A 298 14.53 2.88 18.37
N THR A 299 14.44 4.16 18.69
CA THR A 299 15.19 4.79 19.80
C THR A 299 14.34 4.98 21.05
N GLY A 300 13.01 4.99 20.90
CA GLY A 300 12.09 5.08 22.04
C GLY A 300 10.63 5.02 21.62
N THR A 301 9.76 4.66 22.57
CA THR A 301 8.31 4.66 22.36
C THR A 301 7.62 5.39 23.49
N SER A 302 6.55 6.13 23.17
CA SER A 302 5.63 6.72 24.14
C SER A 302 4.20 6.64 23.60
N VAL A 303 3.23 6.98 24.44
CA VAL A 303 1.82 7.05 24.04
C VAL A 303 1.23 8.37 24.48
N THR A 304 0.24 8.86 23.74
CA THR A 304 -0.54 10.04 24.15
C THR A 304 -1.31 9.76 25.43
N SER A 305 -1.69 10.81 26.16
CA SER A 305 -2.36 10.70 27.46
C SER A 305 -3.73 10.02 27.40
N ASP A 306 -4.40 10.06 26.25
CA ASP A 306 -5.65 9.36 25.98
C ASP A 306 -5.43 7.89 25.58
N MET A 307 -4.17 7.46 25.48
CA MET A 307 -3.72 6.12 25.05
C MET A 307 -4.11 5.77 23.61
N ARG A 308 -4.47 6.74 22.76
CA ARG A 308 -4.96 6.49 21.40
C ARG A 308 -3.94 6.71 20.30
N THR A 309 -2.72 7.14 20.62
CA THR A 309 -1.64 7.28 19.63
C THR A 309 -0.34 6.72 20.20
N LEU A 310 0.23 5.75 19.48
CA LEU A 310 1.59 5.26 19.73
C LEU A 310 2.59 6.16 18.99
N ILE A 311 3.57 6.68 19.73
CA ILE A 311 4.66 7.51 19.22
C ILE A 311 5.93 6.67 19.23
N ILE A 312 6.60 6.58 18.09
CA ILE A 312 7.81 5.79 17.88
C ILE A 312 8.92 6.73 17.39
N ASN A 313 9.95 6.91 18.22
CA ASN A 313 11.14 7.65 17.88
C ASN A 313 12.11 6.72 17.15
N THR A 314 12.74 7.24 16.09
CA THR A 314 13.54 6.45 15.16
C THR A 314 14.82 7.17 14.73
N ALA A 315 15.69 6.48 14.01
CA ALA A 315 16.72 7.16 13.20
C ALA A 315 16.08 8.04 12.10
N PRO A 316 16.81 9.00 11.51
CA PRO A 316 16.24 9.88 10.48
C PRO A 316 15.71 9.14 9.25
N MET A 317 14.46 9.42 8.87
CA MET A 317 13.81 9.01 7.63
C MET A 317 13.96 10.14 6.59
N ARG A 318 14.60 9.84 5.45
CA ARG A 318 14.93 10.85 4.40
C ARG A 318 14.52 10.46 2.98
N SER A 319 14.65 9.17 2.66
CA SER A 319 14.31 8.61 1.35
C SER A 319 12.80 8.51 1.16
N ASN A 320 12.34 8.65 -0.09
CA ASN A 320 10.96 8.41 -0.48
C ASN A 320 10.66 6.89 -0.57
N ASP A 321 10.89 6.18 0.53
CA ASP A 321 10.63 4.76 0.69
C ASP A 321 9.24 4.48 1.25
N TYR A 322 8.86 3.21 1.19
CA TYR A 322 7.81 2.66 2.04
C TYR A 322 8.43 2.07 3.31
N PHE A 323 7.70 2.18 4.42
CA PHE A 323 8.10 1.76 5.74
C PHE A 323 7.03 0.79 6.28
N ALA A 324 7.44 -0.41 6.68
CA ALA A 324 6.57 -1.37 7.37
C ALA A 324 6.94 -1.42 8.84
N VAL A 325 5.94 -1.31 9.72
CA VAL A 325 6.08 -1.28 11.17
C VAL A 325 5.35 -2.48 11.76
N THR A 326 6.13 -3.39 12.33
CA THR A 326 5.60 -4.52 13.09
C THR A 326 5.58 -4.18 14.58
N VAL A 327 4.39 -4.18 15.18
CA VAL A 327 4.15 -3.90 16.59
C VAL A 327 3.68 -5.18 17.30
N PRO A 328 4.47 -5.75 18.23
CA PRO A 328 4.16 -7.03 18.87
C PRO A 328 3.18 -6.87 20.03
N MET A 329 1.91 -6.63 19.67
CA MET A 329 0.72 -6.66 20.50
C MET A 329 0.10 -8.08 20.55
N GLN A 330 -1.01 -8.30 21.26
CA GLN A 330 -1.62 -9.65 21.41
C GLN A 330 -1.85 -10.37 20.07
N SER A 331 -2.33 -9.63 19.08
CA SER A 331 -2.34 -10.01 17.67
C SER A 331 -1.33 -9.12 16.95
N GLU A 332 -0.12 -9.62 16.72
CA GLU A 332 1.00 -8.89 16.10
C GLU A 332 0.52 -7.97 14.97
N LEU A 333 0.58 -6.66 15.20
CA LEU A 333 0.09 -5.65 14.27
C LEU A 333 1.15 -5.36 13.22
N ASP A 334 0.73 -5.24 11.96
CA ASP A 334 1.59 -4.81 10.86
C ASP A 334 0.90 -3.67 10.11
N VAL A 335 1.58 -2.54 9.99
CA VAL A 335 1.10 -1.35 9.27
C VAL A 335 2.21 -0.80 8.40
N ASP A 336 1.86 -0.12 7.33
CA ASP A 336 2.83 0.59 6.51
C ASP A 336 2.43 2.03 6.25
N PHE A 337 3.42 2.80 5.82
CA PHE A 337 3.27 4.19 5.39
C PHE A 337 4.42 4.57 4.46
N ALA A 338 4.34 5.74 3.86
CA ALA A 338 5.44 6.39 3.15
C ALA A 338 5.58 7.82 3.68
N LEU A 339 6.66 8.52 3.29
CA LEU A 339 6.88 9.93 3.69
C LEU A 339 6.03 10.90 2.87
N HIS A 340 4.75 10.56 2.70
CA HIS A 340 3.75 11.32 1.99
C HIS A 340 2.90 12.16 2.96
N GLY A 341 2.30 13.23 2.47
CA GLY A 341 1.38 14.08 3.20
C GLY A 341 1.85 15.52 3.35
N VAL A 342 1.15 16.24 4.22
CA VAL A 342 1.17 17.70 4.34
C VAL A 342 1.40 18.09 5.79
N GLU A 343 2.43 18.90 6.03
CA GLU A 343 2.62 19.53 7.33
C GLU A 343 1.56 20.62 7.52
N ALA A 344 0.77 20.55 8.59
CA ALA A 344 -0.33 21.45 8.85
C ALA A 344 -0.16 22.18 10.18
N ARG A 345 -0.44 23.49 10.19
CA ARG A 345 -0.37 24.35 11.38
C ARG A 345 -1.55 25.29 11.40
N TRP A 346 -2.26 25.36 12.52
CA TRP A 346 -3.35 26.32 12.70
C TRP A 346 -3.01 27.33 13.80
N THR A 347 -3.13 28.62 13.46
CA THR A 347 -2.86 29.74 14.37
C THR A 347 -4.13 30.57 14.55
N PRO A 348 -4.60 30.80 15.79
CA PRO A 348 -5.80 31.61 16.05
C PRO A 348 -5.58 33.08 15.66
N ALA A 349 -6.64 33.76 15.20
CA ALA A 349 -6.57 35.15 14.75
C ALA A 349 -6.29 36.14 15.89
N LYS A 350 -6.62 35.76 17.14
CA LYS A 350 -6.33 36.53 18.36
C LYS A 350 -5.49 35.67 19.29
N GLY A 351 -4.41 36.24 19.83
CA GLY A 351 -3.55 35.56 20.79
C GLY A 351 -2.07 35.59 20.38
N ASN A 352 -1.30 34.67 20.96
CA ASN A 352 0.12 34.48 20.66
C ASN A 352 0.26 34.00 19.18
N PRO A 353 1.21 34.53 18.39
CA PRO A 353 1.48 34.07 17.01
C PRO A 353 1.94 32.61 16.88
N THR A 354 2.12 31.88 17.99
CA THR A 354 2.41 30.45 17.98
C THR A 354 1.20 29.63 17.50
N PRO A 355 1.38 28.63 16.62
CA PRO A 355 0.32 27.70 16.27
C PRO A 355 -0.30 27.07 17.51
N ALA A 356 -1.63 27.07 17.60
CA ALA A 356 -2.36 26.38 18.66
C ALA A 356 -2.53 24.89 18.34
N TRP A 357 -2.39 24.51 17.07
CA TRP A 357 -2.32 23.12 16.63
C TRP A 357 -1.27 22.97 15.52
N SER A 358 -0.55 21.85 15.55
CA SER A 358 0.37 21.43 14.48
C SER A 358 0.35 19.92 14.35
N GLY A 359 0.45 19.42 13.13
CA GLY A 359 0.51 17.99 12.86
C GLY A 359 0.63 17.69 11.38
N TRP A 360 0.27 16.45 11.04
CA TRP A 360 0.33 15.91 9.69
C TRP A 360 -1.08 15.73 9.12
N LEU A 361 -1.26 15.93 7.82
CA LEU A 361 -2.47 15.54 7.09
C LEU A 361 -2.08 14.66 5.90
N PRO A 362 -2.89 13.66 5.52
CA PRO A 362 -2.59 12.83 4.34
C PRO A 362 -2.70 13.62 3.03
N HIS A 363 -3.46 14.73 3.03
CA HIS A 363 -3.81 15.46 1.82
C HIS A 363 -4.15 16.92 2.12
N ALA A 364 -4.03 17.80 1.12
CA ALA A 364 -4.36 19.23 1.27
C ALA A 364 -5.86 19.53 1.15
N ASP A 365 -6.62 18.73 0.39
CA ASP A 365 -8.09 18.78 0.40
C ASP A 365 -8.61 18.35 1.77
N LEU A 366 -9.34 19.24 2.45
CA LEU A 366 -9.78 19.02 3.83
C LEU A 366 -10.89 17.98 3.94
N THR A 367 -11.67 17.75 2.88
CA THR A 367 -12.65 16.67 2.84
C THR A 367 -11.94 15.32 2.83
N VAL A 368 -10.91 15.19 2.00
CA VAL A 368 -10.04 14.00 1.94
C VAL A 368 -9.34 13.77 3.28
N ALA A 369 -8.68 14.79 3.81
CA ALA A 369 -7.94 14.68 5.07
C ALA A 369 -8.85 14.29 6.24
N LYS A 370 -10.01 14.92 6.39
CA LYS A 370 -10.98 14.61 7.45
C LYS A 370 -11.53 13.19 7.34
N ALA A 371 -11.89 12.76 6.14
CA ALA A 371 -12.45 11.41 5.93
C ALA A 371 -11.42 10.29 6.19
N MET A 372 -10.15 10.50 5.82
CA MET A 372 -9.08 9.51 6.03
C MET A 372 -8.60 9.44 7.49
N LEU A 373 -8.76 10.54 8.24
CA LEU A 373 -8.38 10.63 9.65
C LEU A 373 -9.57 10.48 10.61
N ALA A 374 -10.72 10.02 10.12
CA ALA A 374 -11.88 9.75 10.94
C ALA A 374 -11.51 8.80 12.10
N ALA A 375 -11.87 9.18 13.34
CA ALA A 375 -11.52 8.50 14.59
C ALA A 375 -10.09 8.71 15.14
N SER A 376 -9.27 9.57 14.50
CA SER A 376 -8.00 10.01 15.08
C SER A 376 -8.19 11.17 16.04
N ALA A 377 -8.15 10.90 17.36
CA ALA A 377 -8.39 11.90 18.41
C ALA A 377 -7.55 13.18 18.29
N GLY A 378 -6.26 13.08 17.93
CA GLY A 378 -5.39 14.24 17.74
C GLY A 378 -5.80 15.18 16.59
N HIS A 379 -6.51 14.66 15.59
CA HIS A 379 -6.98 15.41 14.42
C HIS A 379 -8.40 15.98 14.65
N GLU A 380 -9.22 15.39 15.53
CA GLU A 380 -10.50 15.99 15.93
C GLU A 380 -10.34 17.40 16.54
N ALA A 381 -9.24 17.61 17.25
CA ALA A 381 -8.88 18.94 17.77
C ALA A 381 -8.64 19.96 16.64
N LEU A 382 -8.05 19.55 15.51
CA LEU A 382 -7.90 20.42 14.33
C LEU A 382 -9.27 20.77 13.76
N TRP A 383 -10.16 19.79 13.56
CA TRP A 383 -11.47 20.05 12.97
C TRP A 383 -12.29 21.04 13.78
N THR A 384 -12.22 20.94 15.11
CA THR A 384 -12.82 21.92 16.03
C THR A 384 -12.16 23.30 15.91
N ALA A 385 -10.83 23.34 15.76
CA ALA A 385 -10.09 24.60 15.63
C ALA A 385 -10.39 25.33 14.31
N LEU A 386 -10.61 24.61 13.21
CA LEU A 386 -10.90 25.21 11.90
C LEU A 386 -12.25 25.95 11.85
N GLU A 387 -13.17 25.68 12.77
CA GLU A 387 -14.42 26.46 12.93
C GLU A 387 -14.19 27.82 13.60
N GLN A 388 -13.01 28.05 14.19
CA GLN A 388 -12.65 29.27 14.90
C GLN A 388 -11.84 30.24 14.03
N PRO A 389 -11.94 31.56 14.25
CA PRO A 389 -11.15 32.54 13.51
C PRO A 389 -9.64 32.31 13.63
N GLY A 390 -8.98 32.09 12.50
CA GLY A 390 -7.54 31.83 12.44
C GLY A 390 -7.01 31.63 11.03
N THR A 391 -5.80 31.11 10.93
CA THR A 391 -5.13 30.75 9.67
C THR A 391 -4.64 29.31 9.75
N LEU A 392 -5.05 28.49 8.78
CA LEU A 392 -4.45 27.18 8.51
C LEU A 392 -3.34 27.34 7.47
N THR A 393 -2.13 26.91 7.81
CA THR A 393 -0.98 26.85 6.90
C THR A 393 -0.61 25.40 6.64
N LEU A 394 -0.56 25.04 5.37
CA LEU A 394 -0.20 23.72 4.85
C LEU A 394 1.12 23.82 4.08
N ARG A 395 2.05 22.89 4.32
CA ARG A 395 3.33 22.81 3.63
C ARG A 395 3.61 21.40 3.13
N SER A 396 3.99 21.28 1.86
CA SER A 396 4.31 20.00 1.22
C SER A 396 5.32 20.23 0.10
N LYS A 397 5.91 19.14 -0.40
CA LYS A 397 6.53 19.05 -1.72
C LYS A 397 5.57 18.32 -2.65
N LEU A 398 5.30 18.82 -3.85
CA LEU A 398 4.43 18.17 -4.82
C LEU A 398 5.26 17.43 -5.88
N ASN A 399 5.10 16.12 -5.97
CA ASN A 399 5.65 15.31 -7.06
C ASN A 399 4.72 15.38 -8.27
N LEU A 400 5.03 16.27 -9.20
CA LEU A 400 4.25 16.50 -10.42
C LEU A 400 4.85 15.84 -11.66
N HIS A 401 5.85 14.97 -11.48
CA HIS A 401 6.45 14.28 -12.61
C HIS A 401 5.44 13.34 -13.25
N ASN A 402 5.29 13.41 -14.59
CA ASN A 402 4.47 12.49 -15.38
C ASN A 402 3.03 12.37 -14.83
N ILE A 403 2.20 13.39 -15.08
CA ILE A 403 0.80 13.40 -14.61
C ILE A 403 -0.05 12.47 -15.49
N LEU A 404 0.05 12.63 -16.81
CA LEU A 404 -0.65 11.83 -17.84
C LEU A 404 0.35 11.06 -18.71
N ARG A 405 1.57 10.85 -18.21
CA ARG A 405 2.61 10.05 -18.86
C ARG A 405 2.78 8.75 -18.08
N PRO A 406 2.42 7.60 -18.65
CA PRO A 406 2.81 6.33 -18.05
C PRO A 406 4.33 6.24 -17.89
N ALA A 407 4.79 5.66 -16.79
CA ALA A 407 6.21 5.40 -16.59
C ALA A 407 6.73 4.41 -17.65
N ILE A 408 7.94 4.66 -18.17
CA ILE A 408 8.64 3.67 -18.99
C ILE A 408 9.15 2.58 -18.06
N GLN A 409 8.78 1.33 -18.32
CA GLN A 409 9.14 0.21 -17.47
C GLN A 409 10.66 -0.04 -17.48
N PRO A 410 11.23 -0.53 -16.37
CA PRO A 410 12.66 -0.79 -16.27
C PRO A 410 13.19 -1.69 -17.40
N GLY A 411 14.19 -1.20 -18.14
CA GLY A 411 14.80 -1.93 -19.25
C GLY A 411 14.04 -1.84 -20.57
N ALA A 412 12.92 -1.11 -20.62
CA ALA A 412 12.18 -0.83 -21.83
C ALA A 412 12.53 0.55 -22.42
N SER A 413 12.12 0.77 -23.67
CA SER A 413 12.21 2.04 -24.38
C SER A 413 11.02 2.20 -25.30
N ILE A 414 10.58 3.44 -25.52
CA ILE A 414 9.60 3.81 -26.56
C ILE A 414 10.33 4.38 -27.78
N ASP A 415 9.68 4.33 -28.95
CA ASP A 415 10.22 4.79 -30.24
C ASP A 415 9.77 6.21 -30.62
N TYR A 416 9.22 6.96 -29.66
CA TYR A 416 8.73 8.33 -29.83
C TYR A 416 9.01 9.18 -28.59
N GLU A 417 8.93 10.50 -28.75
CA GLU A 417 9.00 11.45 -27.65
C GLU A 417 7.60 11.96 -27.31
N TRP A 418 7.35 12.15 -26.02
CA TRP A 418 6.13 12.79 -25.56
C TRP A 418 6.19 14.30 -25.83
N PRO A 419 5.05 14.95 -26.13
CA PRO A 419 4.99 16.39 -26.06
C PRO A 419 5.24 16.84 -24.62
N ALA A 420 5.87 18.00 -24.45
CA ALA A 420 6.16 18.57 -23.15
C ALA A 420 4.88 18.69 -22.31
N GLU A 421 4.93 18.18 -21.08
CA GLU A 421 3.81 18.21 -20.15
C GLU A 421 3.98 19.38 -19.17
N GLU A 422 2.97 20.24 -19.10
CA GLU A 422 2.86 21.29 -18.10
C GLU A 422 1.72 20.93 -17.15
N ALA A 423 2.02 20.80 -15.86
CA ALA A 423 1.02 20.64 -14.81
C ALA A 423 0.46 22.01 -14.41
N ILE A 424 -0.86 22.10 -14.37
CA ILE A 424 -1.62 23.25 -13.89
C ILE A 424 -2.29 22.81 -12.58
N VAL A 425 -1.75 23.23 -11.45
CA VAL A 425 -2.23 22.83 -10.12
C VAL A 425 -3.06 23.95 -9.54
N THR A 426 -4.26 23.62 -9.07
CA THR A 426 -5.19 24.57 -8.46
C THR A 426 -5.56 24.13 -7.05
N PHE A 427 -5.41 25.05 -6.11
CA PHE A 427 -6.01 24.98 -4.78
C PHE A 427 -7.24 25.90 -4.74
N GLY A 428 -8.41 25.32 -4.52
CA GLY A 428 -9.67 26.07 -4.43
C GLY A 428 -10.17 26.15 -3.01
N SER A 429 -10.52 27.35 -2.53
CA SER A 429 -11.00 27.58 -1.17
C SER A 429 -12.25 28.47 -1.15
N ASP A 430 -13.23 28.18 -0.30
CA ASP A 430 -14.36 29.10 -0.04
C ASP A 430 -14.01 30.25 0.93
N HIS A 431 -12.76 30.27 1.38
CA HIS A 431 -12.16 31.32 2.19
C HIS A 431 -10.95 31.97 1.50
N GLY A 432 -10.47 33.08 2.07
CA GLY A 432 -9.26 33.75 1.61
C GLY A 432 -8.04 32.82 1.63
N ILE A 433 -7.37 32.66 0.49
CA ILE A 433 -6.23 31.75 0.31
C ILE A 433 -4.99 32.48 -0.25
N VAL A 434 -3.82 32.05 0.18
CA VAL A 434 -2.51 32.46 -0.34
C VAL A 434 -1.73 31.21 -0.68
N LEU A 435 -1.12 31.20 -1.86
CA LEU A 435 -0.27 30.12 -2.35
C LEU A 435 1.13 30.66 -2.62
N GLN A 436 2.12 29.91 -2.17
CA GLN A 436 3.51 30.06 -2.59
C GLN A 436 3.96 28.73 -3.17
N ALA A 437 4.56 28.76 -4.36
CA ALA A 437 5.11 27.60 -5.03
C ALA A 437 6.53 27.93 -5.50
N SER A 438 7.48 27.02 -5.26
CA SER A 438 8.89 27.22 -5.62
C SER A 438 9.58 25.91 -5.95
N ARG A 439 10.59 25.95 -6.81
CA ARG A 439 11.52 24.85 -7.05
C ARG A 439 12.92 25.23 -6.58
N ALA A 440 13.64 24.27 -6.01
CA ALA A 440 15.01 24.47 -5.55
C ALA A 440 16.01 24.68 -6.71
N THR A 441 15.74 24.08 -7.86
CA THR A 441 16.67 23.97 -9.00
C THR A 441 16.34 24.89 -10.18
N ASP A 442 15.19 25.57 -10.17
CA ASP A 442 14.71 26.38 -11.29
C ASP A 442 14.90 27.89 -11.03
N ALA A 443 15.48 28.61 -12.00
CA ALA A 443 15.58 30.07 -11.98
C ALA A 443 14.22 30.73 -12.30
N SER A 444 13.33 30.03 -13.02
CA SER A 444 11.95 30.43 -13.25
C SER A 444 11.04 29.86 -12.16
N GLN A 445 10.70 30.69 -11.18
CA GLN A 445 9.75 30.33 -10.14
C GLN A 445 8.36 30.05 -10.76
N PRO A 446 7.60 29.06 -10.27
CA PRO A 446 6.23 28.82 -10.70
C PRO A 446 5.40 30.10 -10.69
N VAL A 447 4.74 30.41 -11.80
CA VAL A 447 3.87 31.59 -11.90
C VAL A 447 2.60 31.30 -11.11
N THR A 448 2.35 32.09 -10.06
CA THR A 448 1.16 31.94 -9.20
C THR A 448 0.13 33.01 -9.54
N GLU A 449 -1.11 32.58 -9.76
CA GLU A 449 -2.26 33.44 -10.04
C GLU A 449 -3.39 33.15 -9.04
N ILE A 450 -4.11 34.19 -8.62
CA ILE A 450 -5.31 34.06 -7.77
C ILE A 450 -6.50 34.62 -8.53
N ALA A 451 -7.54 33.81 -8.68
CA ALA A 451 -8.82 34.18 -9.27
C ALA A 451 -9.96 33.98 -8.26
N VAL A 452 -11.04 34.75 -8.40
CA VAL A 452 -12.29 34.55 -7.66
C VAL A 452 -13.36 34.07 -8.62
N VAL A 453 -14.04 32.98 -8.29
CA VAL A 453 -15.12 32.37 -9.09
C VAL A 453 -16.33 32.09 -8.20
N CYS A 454 -17.54 32.02 -8.76
CA CYS A 454 -18.72 31.59 -8.02
C CYS A 454 -19.17 30.21 -8.48
N ASP A 455 -19.52 29.32 -7.54
CA ASP A 455 -20.13 28.03 -7.89
C ASP A 455 -21.62 28.15 -8.22
N GLN A 456 -22.24 27.02 -8.61
CA GLN A 456 -23.67 26.96 -8.97
C GLN A 456 -24.61 27.31 -7.80
N SER A 457 -24.11 27.28 -6.56
CA SER A 457 -24.84 27.65 -5.35
C SER A 457 -24.58 29.10 -4.92
N ASN A 458 -23.92 29.90 -5.76
CA ASN A 458 -23.47 31.27 -5.49
C ASN A 458 -22.49 31.40 -4.31
N VAL A 459 -21.73 30.34 -4.00
CA VAL A 459 -20.61 30.47 -3.06
C VAL A 459 -19.39 30.99 -3.80
N GLU A 460 -18.77 32.04 -3.28
CA GLU A 460 -17.50 32.55 -3.80
C GLU A 460 -16.34 31.62 -3.42
N TRP A 461 -15.55 31.25 -4.42
CA TRP A 461 -14.34 30.45 -4.30
C TRP A 461 -13.14 31.27 -4.75
N GLN A 462 -12.05 31.21 -4.00
CA GLN A 462 -10.74 31.67 -4.41
C GLN A 462 -9.93 30.50 -4.95
N LEU A 463 -9.48 30.62 -6.19
CA LEU A 463 -8.63 29.64 -6.88
C LEU A 463 -7.21 30.18 -6.94
N ALA A 464 -6.30 29.55 -6.20
CA ALA A 464 -4.87 29.81 -6.30
C ALA A 464 -4.23 28.74 -7.20
N THR A 465 -3.68 29.18 -8.34
CA THR A 465 -3.16 28.28 -9.37
C THR A 465 -1.70 28.56 -9.63
N PHE A 466 -0.92 27.51 -9.87
CA PHE A 466 0.42 27.63 -10.43
C PHE A 466 0.65 26.66 -11.59
N ARG A 467 1.58 27.03 -12.47
CA ARG A 467 1.99 26.23 -13.63
C ARG A 467 3.44 25.81 -13.51
N THR A 468 3.75 24.59 -13.93
CA THR A 468 5.13 24.09 -13.92
C THR A 468 5.31 22.93 -14.89
N SER A 469 6.53 22.69 -15.38
CA SER A 469 6.82 21.51 -16.18
C SER A 469 6.69 20.23 -15.33
N ALA A 470 5.96 19.25 -15.86
CA ALA A 470 5.81 17.88 -15.33
C ALA A 470 6.85 16.91 -15.92
N ASP A 471 7.70 17.38 -16.83
CA ASP A 471 8.75 16.56 -17.45
C ASP A 471 9.99 16.38 -16.55
N VAL A 472 10.03 17.05 -15.40
CA VAL A 472 11.13 16.99 -14.44
C VAL A 472 10.74 16.24 -13.17
N THR A 473 11.72 15.59 -12.55
CA THR A 473 11.54 14.80 -11.32
C THR A 473 11.58 15.64 -10.05
N ASP A 474 12.10 16.87 -10.12
CA ASP A 474 12.20 17.75 -8.96
C ASP A 474 10.80 18.19 -8.48
N PRO A 475 10.46 17.92 -7.21
CA PRO A 475 9.17 18.32 -6.68
C PRO A 475 9.07 19.84 -6.50
N VAL A 476 7.84 20.34 -6.43
CA VAL A 476 7.56 21.75 -6.15
C VAL A 476 7.27 21.94 -4.65
N ASP A 477 8.06 22.73 -3.95
CA ASP A 477 7.72 23.16 -2.59
C ASP A 477 6.51 24.08 -2.64
N VAL A 478 5.46 23.73 -1.89
CA VAL A 478 4.23 24.51 -1.79
C VAL A 478 3.91 24.90 -0.34
N VAL A 479 3.45 26.13 -0.17
CA VAL A 479 2.85 26.63 1.07
C VAL A 479 1.49 27.23 0.75
N VAL A 480 0.44 26.66 1.35
CA VAL A 480 -0.94 27.12 1.21
C VAL A 480 -1.40 27.66 2.56
N ALA A 481 -1.75 28.93 2.63
CA ALA A 481 -2.31 29.55 3.84
C ALA A 481 -3.75 29.98 3.58
N MET A 482 -4.68 29.60 4.46
CA MET A 482 -6.10 29.83 4.29
C MET A 482 -6.72 30.37 5.57
N ARG A 483 -7.65 31.33 5.44
CA ARG A 483 -8.46 31.83 6.57
C ARG A 483 -9.47 30.78 7.03
N THR A 484 -9.77 30.79 8.33
CA THR A 484 -10.75 29.92 9.00
C THR A 484 -11.71 30.76 9.83
N GLY A 485 -12.83 30.18 10.27
CA GLY A 485 -13.58 30.71 11.40
C GLY A 485 -14.87 31.46 11.15
N ASP A 486 -15.69 31.01 10.21
CA ASP A 486 -17.06 31.47 10.01
C ASP A 486 -18.11 30.62 10.74
N GLY A 487 -17.68 29.73 11.64
CA GLY A 487 -18.52 28.77 12.35
C GLY A 487 -18.69 27.44 11.63
N THR A 488 -18.05 27.26 10.47
CA THR A 488 -17.95 25.99 9.75
C THR A 488 -16.50 25.64 9.43
N ILE A 489 -16.24 24.37 9.13
CA ILE A 489 -14.93 23.95 8.62
C ILE A 489 -14.83 24.45 7.17
N PRO A 490 -13.81 25.24 6.82
CA PRO A 490 -13.65 25.76 5.46
C PRO A 490 -13.41 24.62 4.47
N ARG A 491 -13.82 24.83 3.22
CA ARG A 491 -13.55 23.89 2.14
C ARG A 491 -12.26 24.30 1.44
N LEU A 492 -11.34 23.35 1.35
CA LEU A 492 -10.12 23.46 0.55
C LEU A 492 -10.06 22.24 -0.36
N THR A 493 -9.81 22.47 -1.64
CA THR A 493 -9.69 21.44 -2.68
C THR A 493 -8.32 21.52 -3.34
N ALA A 494 -7.85 20.40 -3.89
CA ALA A 494 -6.61 20.33 -4.66
C ALA A 494 -6.81 19.50 -5.92
N SER A 495 -6.50 20.08 -7.08
CA SER A 495 -6.69 19.42 -8.38
C SER A 495 -5.56 19.76 -9.35
N VAL A 496 -5.42 18.93 -10.36
CA VAL A 496 -4.44 19.11 -11.44
C VAL A 496 -5.09 18.94 -12.81
N GLN A 497 -4.64 19.73 -13.77
CA GLN A 497 -4.87 19.60 -15.21
C GLN A 497 -3.51 19.62 -15.92
N THR A 498 -3.51 19.36 -17.23
CA THR A 498 -2.32 19.54 -18.06
C THR A 498 -2.59 20.49 -19.22
N ASN A 499 -1.53 20.90 -19.90
CA ASN A 499 -1.62 21.63 -21.17
C ASN A 499 -2.27 20.84 -22.32
N GLU A 500 -2.41 19.52 -22.19
CA GLU A 500 -3.06 18.67 -23.20
C GLU A 500 -4.52 18.31 -22.89
N ASP A 501 -4.86 18.24 -21.59
CA ASP A 501 -6.18 17.89 -21.13
C ASP A 501 -6.65 18.78 -19.97
N SER A 502 -7.76 19.47 -20.24
CA SER A 502 -8.44 20.37 -19.32
C SER A 502 -9.36 19.65 -18.31
N SER A 503 -9.50 18.32 -18.39
CA SER A 503 -10.23 17.57 -17.37
C SER A 503 -9.52 17.65 -16.02
N LEU A 504 -10.24 18.13 -15.00
CA LEU A 504 -9.75 18.18 -13.62
C LEU A 504 -9.53 16.77 -13.09
N ARG A 505 -8.40 16.55 -12.41
CA ARG A 505 -8.09 15.31 -11.70
C ARG A 505 -7.74 15.59 -10.25
N PRO A 506 -8.04 14.68 -9.32
CA PRO A 506 -7.56 14.80 -7.96
C PRO A 506 -6.05 14.53 -7.92
N LEU A 507 -5.32 15.24 -7.05
CA LEU A 507 -3.96 14.84 -6.70
C LEU A 507 -4.03 13.64 -5.75
N GLN A 508 -3.49 12.49 -6.15
CA GLN A 508 -3.44 11.31 -5.26
C GLN A 508 -2.45 11.54 -4.10
N LEU A 509 -2.61 10.80 -2.99
CA LEU A 509 -1.82 11.00 -1.76
C LEU A 509 -0.30 10.99 -2.00
N HIS A 510 0.18 10.07 -2.85
CA HIS A 510 1.61 9.92 -3.17
C HIS A 510 2.22 11.13 -3.89
N ARG A 511 1.39 12.07 -4.34
CA ARG A 511 1.83 13.32 -4.97
C ARG A 511 2.25 14.36 -3.94
N PHE A 512 1.88 14.19 -2.66
CA PHE A 512 2.29 15.06 -1.55
C PHE A 512 3.43 14.39 -0.80
N LEU A 513 4.63 14.96 -0.85
CA LEU A 513 5.80 14.51 -0.10
C LEU A 513 6.06 15.44 1.08
N LEU A 514 6.50 14.89 2.21
CA LEU A 514 6.80 15.69 3.39
C LEU A 514 7.99 16.65 3.17
N PRO A 515 8.04 17.82 3.83
CA PRO A 515 9.00 18.87 3.47
C PRO A 515 10.49 18.48 3.59
N TRP A 516 10.81 17.54 4.48
CA TRP A 516 12.19 17.07 4.69
C TRP A 516 12.61 15.92 3.77
N VAL A 517 11.69 15.37 2.96
CA VAL A 517 12.00 14.30 2.01
C VAL A 517 12.96 14.81 0.95
N ASP A 518 13.98 14.01 0.67
CA ASP A 518 14.88 14.21 -0.45
C ASP A 518 14.67 13.08 -1.48
N VAL A 519 14.07 13.43 -2.61
CA VAL A 519 13.77 12.49 -3.70
C VAL A 519 15.04 11.92 -4.36
N ASN A 520 16.18 12.59 -4.17
CA ASN A 520 17.47 12.14 -4.71
C ASN A 520 18.26 11.27 -3.73
N THR A 521 17.88 11.27 -2.44
CA THR A 521 18.48 10.40 -1.44
C THR A 521 18.02 8.97 -1.70
N LYS A 522 18.97 8.09 -2.03
CA LYS A 522 18.72 6.65 -2.08
C LYS A 522 18.62 6.09 -0.67
N SER A 523 17.80 5.06 -0.52
CA SER A 523 17.71 4.26 0.69
C SER A 523 19.08 3.65 0.98
N ASP A 524 19.76 4.15 2.00
CA ASP A 524 21.02 3.63 2.48
C ASP A 524 20.83 3.11 3.90
N SER A 525 21.64 2.12 4.29
CA SER A 525 21.67 1.59 5.66
C SER A 525 22.30 2.61 6.62
N THR A 526 21.67 3.75 6.86
CA THR A 526 22.05 4.53 8.03
C THR A 526 21.66 3.69 9.24
N THR A 527 22.63 2.96 9.83
CA THR A 527 22.66 2.25 11.14
C THR A 527 22.66 0.71 11.20
N PHE A 528 23.20 0.00 10.21
CA PHE A 528 24.06 -1.13 10.59
C PHE A 528 25.49 -0.63 10.51
N ALA A 529 26.25 -0.72 11.60
CA ALA A 529 27.70 -0.65 11.50
C ALA A 529 28.09 -1.54 10.32
N GLU A 530 28.89 -1.02 9.38
CA GLU A 530 29.41 -1.84 8.28
C GLU A 530 29.88 -3.15 8.88
N PHE A 531 29.16 -4.25 8.61
CA PHE A 531 29.60 -5.55 9.05
C PHE A 531 31.01 -5.71 8.50
N PRO A 532 31.97 -6.20 9.31
CA PRO A 532 33.32 -6.38 8.82
C PRO A 532 33.23 -7.20 7.52
N LYS A 533 33.76 -6.65 6.42
CA LYS A 533 33.76 -7.34 5.14
C LYS A 533 34.44 -8.69 5.33
N ILE A 534 33.66 -9.77 5.27
CA ILE A 534 34.16 -11.15 5.31
C ILE A 534 34.71 -11.43 3.91
N ALA A 535 36.02 -11.55 3.80
CA ALA A 535 36.71 -11.71 2.51
C ALA A 535 36.19 -12.93 1.73
N GLU A 536 35.83 -14.01 2.44
CA GLU A 536 35.29 -15.24 1.87
C GLU A 536 33.88 -15.07 1.27
N LEU A 537 33.17 -13.98 1.61
CA LEU A 537 31.86 -13.64 1.06
C LEU A 537 31.94 -12.61 -0.06
N GLU A 538 33.14 -12.20 -0.49
CA GLU A 538 33.31 -11.29 -1.62
C GLU A 538 32.72 -11.90 -2.92
N GLY A 539 31.88 -11.13 -3.61
CA GLY A 539 31.08 -11.63 -4.75
C GLY A 539 29.86 -12.49 -4.37
N GLY A 540 29.64 -12.71 -3.07
CA GLY A 540 28.44 -13.32 -2.51
C GLY A 540 27.20 -12.49 -2.81
N SER A 541 26.05 -13.16 -2.94
CA SER A 541 24.75 -12.51 -3.14
C SER A 541 23.81 -12.95 -2.03
N TRP A 542 23.37 -11.99 -1.22
CA TRP A 542 22.40 -12.21 -0.17
C TRP A 542 21.12 -12.86 -0.73
N ALA A 543 20.69 -12.45 -1.93
CA ALA A 543 19.52 -12.99 -2.61
C ALA A 543 19.70 -14.47 -2.98
N ARG A 544 20.88 -14.86 -3.49
CA ARG A 544 21.19 -16.29 -3.74
C ARG A 544 21.18 -17.09 -2.43
N GLY A 545 21.76 -16.53 -1.36
CA GLY A 545 21.74 -17.14 -0.03
C GLY A 545 20.32 -17.37 0.48
N ARG A 546 19.45 -16.34 0.40
CA ARG A 546 18.04 -16.42 0.78
C ARG A 546 17.27 -17.48 -0.03
N LYS A 547 17.53 -17.58 -1.33
CA LYS A 547 16.93 -18.61 -2.20
C LYS A 547 17.35 -20.02 -1.77
N VAL A 548 18.63 -20.23 -1.44
CA VAL A 548 19.12 -21.52 -0.93
C VAL A 548 18.45 -21.83 0.41
N PHE A 549 18.44 -20.88 1.35
CA PHE A 549 17.82 -21.06 2.67
C PHE A 549 16.35 -21.50 2.60
N ARG A 550 15.59 -20.94 1.64
CA ARG A 550 14.17 -21.25 1.40
C ARG A 550 13.94 -22.40 0.41
N SER A 551 14.99 -23.01 -0.12
CA SER A 551 14.84 -24.11 -1.09
C SER A 551 14.46 -25.40 -0.40
N GLU A 552 13.69 -26.25 -1.07
CA GLU A 552 13.39 -27.61 -0.61
C GLU A 552 14.67 -28.45 -0.43
N ALA A 553 15.68 -28.23 -1.29
CA ALA A 553 16.94 -28.96 -1.24
C ALA A 553 17.73 -28.70 0.04
N ALA A 554 17.77 -27.45 0.52
CA ALA A 554 18.45 -27.11 1.78
C ALA A 554 17.52 -27.24 2.99
N SER A 555 16.22 -27.00 2.82
CA SER A 555 15.17 -27.09 3.84
C SER A 555 15.42 -26.31 5.14
N CYS A 556 16.37 -25.37 5.17
CA CYS A 556 16.75 -24.65 6.39
C CYS A 556 15.58 -23.87 7.02
N TYR A 557 14.71 -23.28 6.17
CA TYR A 557 13.53 -22.53 6.60
C TYR A 557 12.47 -23.34 7.34
N LYS A 558 12.48 -24.68 7.22
CA LYS A 558 11.52 -25.57 7.91
C LYS A 558 11.78 -25.67 9.41
N CYS A 559 13.01 -25.36 9.84
CA CYS A 559 13.39 -25.41 11.25
C CYS A 559 13.82 -24.04 11.78
N HIS A 560 14.47 -23.21 10.97
CA HIS A 560 15.04 -21.94 11.40
C HIS A 560 14.28 -20.73 10.86
N SER A 561 14.17 -19.70 11.70
CA SER A 561 13.83 -18.34 11.28
C SER A 561 15.09 -17.50 11.06
N VAL A 562 14.95 -16.42 10.29
CA VAL A 562 15.91 -15.32 10.24
C VAL A 562 15.09 -14.06 10.49
N GLY A 563 15.03 -13.60 11.74
CA GLY A 563 14.08 -12.56 12.16
C GLY A 563 12.66 -13.13 12.38
N SER A 564 11.62 -12.33 12.13
CA SER A 564 10.23 -12.58 12.56
C SER A 564 9.41 -13.55 11.68
N GLY A 565 10.04 -14.49 10.97
CA GLY A 565 9.34 -15.48 10.14
C GLY A 565 10.04 -16.84 10.04
N GLY A 566 9.26 -17.92 10.19
CA GLY A 566 9.73 -19.31 10.09
C GLY A 566 9.12 -20.22 11.17
N ALA A 567 9.37 -21.53 11.07
CA ALA A 567 9.03 -22.47 12.14
C ALA A 567 9.95 -22.23 13.35
N ARG A 568 9.43 -22.30 14.57
CA ARG A 568 10.20 -22.10 15.83
C ARG A 568 10.83 -23.39 16.37
N ILE A 569 11.05 -24.38 15.52
CA ILE A 569 11.57 -25.71 15.91
C ILE A 569 13.08 -25.67 16.13
N GLY A 570 13.79 -24.73 15.51
CA GLY A 570 15.20 -24.43 15.68
C GLY A 570 15.44 -22.96 16.07
N PRO A 571 16.66 -22.60 16.49
CA PRO A 571 16.98 -21.24 16.91
C PRO A 571 16.85 -20.22 15.77
N ASP A 572 16.46 -19.00 16.12
CA ASP A 572 16.52 -17.85 15.21
C ASP A 572 17.97 -17.53 14.86
N LEU A 573 18.25 -17.43 13.57
CA LEU A 573 19.57 -17.19 13.02
C LEU A 573 19.88 -15.71 12.82
N VAL A 574 19.07 -14.77 13.34
CA VAL A 574 19.33 -13.32 13.23
C VAL A 574 20.74 -12.94 13.76
N ASN A 575 21.24 -13.66 14.77
CA ASN A 575 22.54 -13.43 15.37
C ASN A 575 23.72 -14.06 14.60
N LEU A 576 23.46 -14.78 13.52
CA LEU A 576 24.49 -15.48 12.74
C LEU A 576 25.51 -14.50 12.13
N VAL A 577 25.11 -13.25 11.89
CA VAL A 577 25.98 -12.15 11.41
C VAL A 577 27.13 -11.80 12.37
N HIS A 578 27.04 -12.20 13.64
CA HIS A 578 28.10 -11.99 14.65
C HIS A 578 29.04 -13.19 14.80
N ARG A 579 28.79 -14.28 14.07
CA ARG A 579 29.61 -15.50 14.13
C ARG A 579 30.68 -15.46 13.04
N ASP A 580 31.83 -16.03 13.33
CA ASP A 580 32.92 -16.13 12.35
C ASP A 580 32.54 -17.08 11.20
N PHE A 581 33.04 -16.77 10.00
CA PHE A 581 32.75 -17.52 8.78
C PHE A 581 33.05 -19.02 8.90
N ALA A 582 34.20 -19.37 9.50
CA ALA A 582 34.61 -20.77 9.65
C ALA A 582 33.65 -21.57 10.54
N SER A 583 33.19 -20.98 11.64
CA SER A 583 32.19 -21.58 12.51
C SER A 583 30.84 -21.77 11.82
N VAL A 584 30.36 -20.76 11.09
CA VAL A 584 29.11 -20.87 10.34
C VAL A 584 29.21 -21.97 9.28
N MET A 585 30.29 -21.99 8.49
CA MET A 585 30.47 -22.98 7.43
C MET A 585 30.61 -24.41 7.96
N ARG A 586 31.27 -24.58 9.12
CA ARG A 586 31.32 -25.87 9.81
C ARG A 586 29.93 -26.32 10.22
N ASP A 587 29.12 -25.44 10.79
CA ASP A 587 27.78 -25.80 11.25
C ASP A 587 26.82 -26.06 10.08
N VAL A 588 27.02 -25.40 8.92
CA VAL A 588 26.31 -25.73 7.67
C VAL A 588 26.73 -27.10 7.14
N ALA A 589 28.02 -27.41 7.13
CA ALA A 589 28.55 -28.69 6.65
C ALA A 589 28.29 -29.86 7.61
N ASN A 590 28.19 -29.57 8.90
CA ASN A 590 27.99 -30.52 9.98
C ASN A 590 27.02 -29.94 11.04
N PRO A 591 25.70 -29.96 10.77
CA PRO A 591 24.70 -29.36 11.65
C PRO A 591 24.61 -30.03 13.04
N SER A 592 25.10 -31.27 13.17
CA SER A 592 25.17 -31.98 14.45
C SER A 592 26.44 -31.65 15.27
N PHE A 593 27.33 -30.78 14.78
CA PHE A 593 28.56 -30.42 15.48
C PHE A 593 28.31 -29.77 16.85
N GLY A 594 27.27 -28.96 16.95
CA GLY A 594 26.85 -28.32 18.20
C GLY A 594 25.38 -28.01 18.18
N ILE A 595 24.61 -28.68 19.03
CA ILE A 595 23.17 -28.44 19.19
C ILE A 595 22.97 -27.60 20.45
N ASN A 596 22.24 -26.49 20.32
CA ASN A 596 21.86 -25.68 21.48
C ASN A 596 21.01 -26.56 22.44
N PRO A 597 21.33 -26.63 23.74
CA PRO A 597 20.58 -27.43 24.72
C PRO A 597 19.06 -27.26 24.69
N ASP A 598 18.58 -26.06 24.35
CA ASP A 598 17.14 -25.75 24.24
C ASP A 598 16.45 -26.43 23.04
N TYR A 599 17.22 -27.04 22.14
CA TYR A 599 16.75 -27.62 20.88
C TYR A 599 17.17 -29.09 20.70
N ILE A 600 17.45 -29.79 21.80
CA ILE A 600 17.79 -31.21 21.76
C ILE A 600 16.56 -32.02 21.30
N GLY A 601 16.76 -32.91 20.34
CA GLY A 601 15.73 -33.84 19.90
C GLY A 601 15.36 -34.83 21.00
N HIS A 602 14.08 -35.19 21.10
CA HIS A 602 13.53 -36.15 22.05
C HIS A 602 12.76 -37.24 21.32
N VAL A 603 12.80 -38.44 21.89
CA VAL A 603 11.92 -39.55 21.54
C VAL A 603 10.87 -39.66 22.64
N ILE A 604 9.60 -39.52 22.27
CA ILE A 604 8.44 -39.52 23.16
C ILE A 604 7.56 -40.71 22.82
N ALA A 605 7.38 -41.62 23.78
CA ALA A 605 6.38 -42.67 23.70
C ALA A 605 5.09 -42.20 24.37
N LEU A 606 3.96 -42.33 23.67
CA LEU A 606 2.64 -41.97 24.17
C LEU A 606 1.90 -43.20 24.69
N ASN A 607 0.98 -42.98 25.63
CA ASN A 607 0.14 -44.02 26.23
C ASN A 607 -0.74 -44.78 25.23
N ASP A 608 -0.93 -44.24 24.01
CA ASP A 608 -1.68 -44.87 22.92
C ASP A 608 -0.80 -45.77 22.01
N GLY A 609 0.48 -45.93 22.35
CA GLY A 609 1.45 -46.74 21.62
C GLY A 609 2.18 -46.03 20.48
N ARG A 610 1.89 -44.74 20.22
CA ARG A 610 2.66 -43.96 19.24
C ARG A 610 4.01 -43.54 19.80
N VAL A 611 5.03 -43.53 18.94
CA VAL A 611 6.36 -42.98 19.24
C VAL A 611 6.61 -41.79 18.32
N LEU A 612 6.86 -40.63 18.90
CA LEU A 612 7.16 -39.40 18.19
C LEU A 612 8.62 -39.01 18.41
N THR A 613 9.26 -38.49 17.38
CA THR A 613 10.64 -37.99 17.46
C THR A 613 10.66 -36.55 16.95
N GLY A 614 11.31 -35.65 17.70
CA GLY A 614 11.35 -34.25 17.31
C GLY A 614 12.03 -33.37 18.34
N VAL A 615 12.19 -32.08 18.04
CA VAL A 615 12.70 -31.10 19.00
C VAL A 615 11.57 -30.71 19.96
N LEU A 616 11.85 -30.83 21.26
CA LEU A 616 10.88 -30.55 22.30
C LEU A 616 11.01 -29.12 22.80
N GLN A 617 9.90 -28.39 22.83
CA GLN A 617 9.78 -27.09 23.46
C GLN A 617 8.62 -27.07 24.45
N THR A 618 8.65 -26.11 25.37
CA THR A 618 7.59 -25.87 26.35
C THR A 618 6.86 -24.57 26.03
N ASP A 619 5.54 -24.62 25.98
CA ASP A 619 4.67 -23.44 25.86
C ASP A 619 3.62 -23.49 26.98
N GLY A 620 3.86 -22.73 28.05
CA GLY A 620 3.11 -22.84 29.30
C GLY A 620 3.18 -24.26 29.89
N ASP A 621 2.02 -24.91 30.03
CA ASP A 621 1.91 -26.30 30.53
C ASP A 621 1.96 -27.37 29.42
N GLN A 622 1.94 -26.97 28.15
CA GLN A 622 1.95 -27.88 27.01
C GLN A 622 3.38 -28.15 26.50
N LEU A 623 3.60 -29.37 26.01
CA LEU A 623 4.81 -29.72 25.29
C LEU A 623 4.56 -29.61 23.79
N LEU A 624 5.45 -28.95 23.07
CA LEU A 624 5.44 -28.80 21.62
C LEU A 624 6.57 -29.67 21.05
N LEU A 625 6.23 -30.62 20.19
CA LEU A 625 7.22 -31.48 19.53
C LEU A 625 7.26 -31.17 18.04
N GLY A 626 8.36 -30.57 17.58
CA GLY A 626 8.61 -30.28 16.17
C GLY A 626 9.33 -31.41 15.45
N ASP A 627 8.75 -31.95 14.37
CA ASP A 627 9.34 -33.04 13.59
C ASP A 627 10.28 -32.58 12.46
N GLU A 628 10.89 -33.51 11.74
CA GLU A 628 11.82 -33.23 10.64
C GLU A 628 11.16 -32.54 9.41
N LYS A 629 9.83 -32.53 9.36
CA LYS A 629 9.05 -31.88 8.30
C LYS A 629 8.66 -30.45 8.69
N GLY A 630 8.98 -30.02 9.91
CA GLY A 630 8.59 -28.73 10.45
C GLY A 630 7.20 -28.72 11.09
N THR A 631 6.59 -29.90 11.31
CA THR A 631 5.25 -30.01 11.90
C THR A 631 5.35 -29.99 13.41
N VAL A 632 4.55 -29.14 14.06
CA VAL A 632 4.48 -29.06 15.52
C VAL A 632 3.30 -29.87 16.05
N THR A 633 3.58 -30.89 16.85
CA THR A 633 2.56 -31.66 17.58
C THR A 633 2.46 -31.15 19.01
N LYS A 634 1.25 -30.78 19.45
CA LYS A 634 0.98 -30.43 20.85
C LYS A 634 0.74 -31.70 21.66
N LEU A 635 1.45 -31.84 22.78
CA LEU A 635 1.39 -33.00 23.67
C LEU A 635 1.03 -32.55 25.08
N SER A 636 0.07 -33.24 25.69
CA SER A 636 -0.17 -33.16 27.13
C SER A 636 0.82 -34.06 27.87
N LYS A 637 1.32 -33.60 29.02
CA LYS A 637 2.16 -34.44 29.89
C LYS A 637 1.44 -35.70 30.36
N SER A 638 0.10 -35.69 30.44
CA SER A 638 -0.71 -36.86 30.79
C SER A 638 -0.64 -37.99 29.76
N ASP A 639 -0.32 -37.66 28.51
CA ASP A 639 -0.40 -38.60 27.39
C ASP A 639 0.94 -39.29 27.13
N ILE A 640 1.99 -38.89 27.87
CA ILE A 640 3.37 -39.34 27.69
C ILE A 640 3.65 -40.50 28.64
N GLU A 641 3.96 -41.65 28.07
CA GLU A 641 4.42 -42.84 28.79
C GLU A 641 5.90 -42.68 29.18
N SER A 642 6.73 -42.24 28.23
CA SER A 642 8.15 -41.97 28.49
C SER A 642 8.75 -40.95 27.51
N MET A 643 9.81 -40.28 27.96
CA MET A 643 10.54 -39.29 27.18
C MET A 643 12.03 -39.45 27.40
N ALA A 644 12.80 -39.52 26.32
CA ALA A 644 14.25 -39.60 26.36
C ALA A 644 14.87 -38.62 25.37
N ALA A 645 15.92 -37.93 25.79
CA ALA A 645 16.74 -37.14 24.88
C ALA A 645 17.39 -38.08 23.84
N SER A 646 17.32 -37.69 22.57
CA SER A 646 17.94 -38.40 21.47
C SER A 646 19.46 -38.35 21.63
N LYS A 647 20.11 -39.51 21.49
CA LYS A 647 21.57 -39.60 21.42
C LYS A 647 21.95 -39.40 19.96
N THR A 648 22.27 -38.17 19.59
CA THR A 648 22.91 -37.84 18.30
C THR A 648 24.39 -38.16 18.34
#